data_AF-R6XKM9-F1
#
_entry.id   AF-R6XKM9-F1
#
_cell.length_a   1.000
_cell.length_b   1.000
_cell.length_c   1.000
_cell.angle_alpha   90.00
_cell.angle_beta   90.00
_cell.angle_gamma   90.00
#
_symmetry.space_group_name_H-M   'P 1'
#
loop_
_entity.id
_entity.type
_entity.pdbx_description
1 polymer ?
#
loop_
_entity_poly.entity_id
_entity_poly.type
_entity_poly.pdbx_seq_one_letter_code
_entity_poly.pdbx_strand_id
1 'polypeptide(L)'
;MTFITLNLQYIDVQGDSMYSNLSIDATCFFNITLRLHIPGIMSNFIDCLSHNFTEMKKALCVIFVMLAGLVSCKYDDSEIWNKVNENEARIAALEEQCRGFNQDLQTLRTIVNALQGNDYVTGVVEVIKEGTVVGYSITFSKSGTVTIYNGKDGHSPVIGIRQHTDGKYYWTVDGEWIYDGSGTGNRINAGGTAPELKIEDGWWYVSYDGRKTWTKLSKATGEDGDSLFSSVTDNGDTVTVTLMDGTVFELAKKSSDLSIRFPDYGTFRFNAGETRSVVYKILNATGSVVVKAFAQNGWKADVKRNNDSEGEIVVTSPSPFTGGEVVVLVYDDSKTIVRCLDFVEGNVITPQETYSMSRGAGEIAVTVSADVDYSVDIPEDAASWLRYSGLKTRAMRQDELVFHCDRNEGESARSAVVGIVNKAAGIHEKVVIFQEGIVHTLQTHSVGNGIKIVIMGDGFTKDDLTASEGESMSSFDKWADRTMEEFFAEEPYRSFRDRFDVYSVAVESDGRNFDGSTAFASKFGTGTYIGGNDSKVWQYAYKVDGISWLTVRNTLELVILNSSKYAGTTYMWSDGRAIAYIPVVSYNTEDFGKVLRHEAGGHGFAKLADEYFYEKTITEDKVKSHKEWFAKYGFYPNADVTNDPKEIHWAHFLSDPRYSGQVGIYDGGLTFRYGAYRPTDDSIMRHNAGGFNAPSREAIFKRIMKLSEPSGWKYDFEAFVAYDEINRSAASQAYYENQMENFDEESFVPLAPPVVREE
;
A
#
# COMPACT_ATOMS: atom_id res chain seq x y z
N MET A 1 7.69 45.75 48.42
CA MET A 1 6.32 45.92 47.93
C MET A 1 5.67 44.54 47.98
N THR A 2 4.63 44.27 48.79
CA THR A 2 3.18 44.46 48.48
C THR A 2 2.79 43.85 47.12
N PHE A 3 1.77 43.01 46.93
CA PHE A 3 0.59 42.56 47.73
C PHE A 3 0.30 41.05 47.41
N ILE A 4 -0.63 40.26 47.97
CA ILE A 4 -1.63 40.36 49.08
C ILE A 4 -1.98 38.94 49.63
N THR A 5 -2.69 38.84 50.76
CA THR A 5 -3.37 37.61 51.24
C THR A 5 -4.88 37.75 51.05
N LEU A 6 -5.64 36.72 50.62
CA LEU A 6 -7.02 36.47 51.11
C LEU A 6 -7.66 35.12 50.70
N ASN A 7 -8.16 34.45 51.74
CA ASN A 7 -9.09 33.31 51.88
C ASN A 7 -10.02 32.89 50.72
N LEU A 8 -10.36 31.59 50.72
CA LEU A 8 -11.76 31.14 50.74
C LEU A 8 -11.92 29.82 51.53
N GLN A 9 -13.17 29.45 51.86
CA GLN A 9 -13.54 28.59 53.00
C GLN A 9 -13.75 27.10 52.65
N TYR A 10 -13.73 26.26 53.69
CA TYR A 10 -14.27 24.90 53.71
C TYR A 10 -15.75 24.84 53.27
N ILE A 11 -16.16 23.73 52.63
CA ILE A 11 -17.17 22.79 53.18
C ILE A 11 -17.08 21.41 52.49
N ASP A 12 -17.28 20.41 53.33
CA ASP A 12 -17.21 18.95 53.23
C ASP A 12 -18.04 18.26 52.12
N VAL A 13 -17.48 17.19 51.52
CA VAL A 13 -18.22 16.01 51.00
C VAL A 13 -17.35 14.75 51.19
N GLN A 14 -17.84 13.78 51.96
CA GLN A 14 -17.25 12.44 52.06
C GLN A 14 -17.47 11.60 50.80
N GLY A 15 -16.51 10.74 50.42
CA GLY A 15 -16.74 9.70 49.42
C GLY A 15 -15.47 9.02 48.91
N ASP A 16 -15.34 7.73 49.22
CA ASP A 16 -14.24 6.85 48.81
C ASP A 16 -13.87 6.90 47.31
N SER A 17 -12.58 6.90 47.00
CA SER A 17 -11.95 5.78 46.28
C SER A 17 -10.46 6.03 46.00
N MET A 18 -9.68 4.94 46.02
CA MET A 18 -8.28 4.93 45.62
C MET A 18 -8.18 5.02 44.09
N TYR A 19 -7.38 5.94 43.55
CA TYR A 19 -6.49 5.62 42.43
C TYR A 19 -5.18 6.38 42.56
N SER A 20 -4.09 5.62 42.46
CA SER A 20 -2.71 6.09 42.55
C SER A 20 -2.23 6.66 41.22
N ASN A 21 -1.63 7.84 41.23
CA ASN A 21 -0.62 8.22 40.24
C ASN A 21 0.73 8.37 40.96
N LEU A 22 1.66 7.48 40.63
CA LEU A 22 3.01 7.47 41.19
C LEU A 22 3.93 8.22 40.23
N SER A 23 4.32 9.45 40.56
CA SER A 23 5.48 10.11 39.93
C SER A 23 6.71 9.85 40.77
N ILE A 24 7.70 9.15 40.21
CA ILE A 24 9.00 8.92 40.85
C ILE A 24 9.91 10.11 40.53
N ASP A 25 10.60 10.62 41.55
CA ASP A 25 11.79 11.46 41.38
C ASP A 25 12.89 10.99 42.37
N ALA A 26 14.12 11.44 42.17
CA ALA A 26 15.25 10.51 42.15
C ALA A 26 16.12 10.43 43.43
N THR A 27 16.87 9.31 43.49
CA THR A 27 18.22 9.11 44.08
C THR A 27 18.44 8.95 45.60
N CYS A 28 19.40 8.03 45.87
CA CYS A 28 20.31 7.90 47.03
C CYS A 28 19.95 7.02 48.25
N PHE A 29 20.56 5.82 48.25
CA PHE A 29 21.06 4.98 49.37
C PHE A 29 20.89 5.47 50.84
N PHE A 30 20.22 4.67 51.69
CA PHE A 30 20.87 3.75 52.66
C PHE A 30 19.86 2.92 53.47
N ASN A 31 20.30 1.81 54.06
CA ASN A 31 19.49 0.87 54.87
C ASN A 31 18.84 1.52 56.10
N ILE A 32 17.54 1.23 56.33
CA ILE A 32 16.89 1.35 57.65
C ILE A 32 16.38 -0.01 58.10
N THR A 33 16.95 -0.53 59.19
CA THR A 33 16.52 -1.77 59.85
C THR A 33 15.38 -1.48 60.82
N LEU A 34 14.15 -1.85 60.48
CA LEU A 34 13.02 -1.80 61.41
C LEU A 34 12.99 -3.06 62.30
N ARG A 35 13.31 -2.91 63.59
CA ARG A 35 13.09 -3.96 64.60
C ARG A 35 11.62 -3.97 65.03
N LEU A 36 10.90 -5.03 64.70
CA LEU A 36 9.62 -5.37 65.34
C LEU A 36 9.86 -6.31 66.52
N HIS A 37 9.25 -5.99 67.67
CA HIS A 37 9.31 -6.79 68.88
C HIS A 37 7.94 -7.45 69.11
N ILE A 38 7.88 -8.78 69.03
CA ILE A 38 6.67 -9.56 69.31
C ILE A 38 7.07 -10.71 70.26
N PRO A 39 6.46 -10.83 71.45
CA PRO A 39 6.83 -11.85 72.42
C PRO A 39 6.16 -13.20 72.15
N GLY A 40 6.94 -14.28 72.28
CA GLY A 40 6.49 -15.58 72.79
C GLY A 40 5.34 -16.30 72.08
N ILE A 41 5.66 -17.08 71.04
CA ILE A 41 5.33 -18.51 70.81
C ILE A 41 5.75 -18.83 69.37
N MET A 42 6.94 -19.44 69.17
CA MET A 42 7.32 -20.18 67.94
C MET A 42 8.75 -20.81 67.97
N SER A 43 9.26 -21.27 69.12
CA SER A 43 10.58 -21.96 69.14
C SER A 43 10.60 -23.27 68.35
N ASN A 44 9.47 -23.99 68.29
CA ASN A 44 9.42 -25.35 67.73
C ASN A 44 9.17 -25.38 66.20
N PHE A 45 9.01 -24.22 65.55
CA PHE A 45 8.83 -24.14 64.09
C PHE A 45 10.14 -23.83 63.34
N ILE A 46 11.07 -23.11 64.00
CA ILE A 46 12.30 -22.61 63.37
C ILE A 46 13.31 -23.75 63.14
N ASP A 47 13.41 -24.72 64.07
CA ASP A 47 14.31 -25.87 63.90
C ASP A 47 13.83 -26.88 62.84
N CYS A 48 12.52 -26.97 62.60
CA CYS A 48 11.98 -27.77 61.50
C CYS A 48 12.22 -27.10 60.13
N LEU A 49 12.15 -25.76 60.08
CA LEU A 49 12.46 -24.99 58.87
C LEU A 49 13.96 -25.00 58.54
N SER A 50 14.86 -24.88 59.52
CA SER A 50 16.31 -24.83 59.27
C SER A 50 16.88 -26.14 58.69
N HIS A 51 16.40 -27.29 59.16
CA HIS A 51 16.80 -28.59 58.63
C HIS A 51 16.29 -28.79 57.19
N ASN A 52 15.01 -28.49 56.94
CA ASN A 52 14.41 -28.57 55.60
C ASN A 52 15.07 -27.59 54.60
N PHE A 53 15.40 -26.35 55.00
CA PHE A 53 16.10 -25.41 54.11
C PHE A 53 17.51 -25.87 53.71
N THR A 54 18.18 -26.66 54.54
CA THR A 54 19.54 -27.12 54.25
C THR A 54 19.54 -28.29 53.25
N GLU A 55 18.64 -29.26 53.42
CA GLU A 55 18.46 -30.34 52.44
C GLU A 55 17.79 -29.84 51.16
N MET A 56 16.85 -28.90 51.25
CA MET A 56 16.24 -28.26 50.08
C MET A 56 17.25 -27.41 49.30
N LYS A 57 18.26 -26.80 49.93
CA LYS A 57 19.39 -26.16 49.22
C LYS A 57 20.29 -27.18 48.51
N LYS A 58 20.56 -28.34 49.11
CA LYS A 58 21.31 -29.42 48.43
C LYS A 58 20.53 -29.97 47.24
N ALA A 59 19.22 -30.21 47.42
CA ALA A 59 18.33 -30.62 46.35
C ALA A 59 18.26 -29.57 45.23
N LEU A 60 18.10 -28.28 45.56
CA LEU A 60 18.13 -27.22 44.54
C LEU A 60 19.48 -27.12 43.85
N CYS A 61 20.62 -27.23 44.55
CA CYS A 61 21.94 -27.20 43.90
C CYS A 61 22.17 -28.42 43.00
N VAL A 62 21.72 -29.61 43.39
CA VAL A 62 21.80 -30.81 42.54
C VAL A 62 20.86 -30.70 41.34
N ILE A 63 19.67 -30.11 41.51
CA ILE A 63 18.75 -29.77 40.41
C ILE A 63 19.34 -28.69 39.50
N PHE A 64 20.01 -27.66 40.04
CA PHE A 64 20.66 -26.60 39.26
C PHE A 64 21.89 -27.12 38.49
N VAL A 65 22.64 -28.07 39.05
CA VAL A 65 23.76 -28.72 38.36
C VAL A 65 23.27 -29.71 37.29
N MET A 66 22.13 -30.39 37.52
CA MET A 66 21.49 -31.20 36.47
C MET A 66 20.80 -30.33 35.39
N LEU A 67 20.27 -29.15 35.72
CA LEU A 67 19.75 -28.18 34.74
C LEU A 67 20.87 -27.47 33.97
N ALA A 68 21.99 -27.14 34.62
CA ALA A 68 23.19 -26.61 33.95
C ALA A 68 23.80 -27.65 32.98
N GLY A 69 23.66 -28.95 33.28
CA GLY A 69 23.98 -30.04 32.37
C GLY A 69 22.96 -30.28 31.24
N LEU A 70 21.87 -29.50 31.18
CA LEU A 70 20.80 -29.57 30.17
C LEU A 70 20.63 -28.29 29.34
N VAL A 71 21.56 -27.33 29.45
CA VAL A 71 21.57 -26.11 28.60
C VAL A 71 22.13 -26.42 27.20
N SER A 72 21.45 -27.33 26.50
CA SER A 72 21.48 -27.49 25.04
C SER A 72 20.07 -27.70 24.47
N CYS A 73 19.02 -27.57 25.30
CA CYS A 73 17.68 -27.36 24.80
C CYS A 73 17.58 -25.94 24.21
N LYS A 74 17.62 -25.84 22.87
CA LYS A 74 17.13 -24.65 22.15
C LYS A 74 15.76 -24.27 22.74
N TYR A 75 15.62 -23.02 23.13
CA TYR A 75 14.31 -22.43 23.37
C TYR A 75 13.64 -22.27 22.00
N ASP A 76 12.81 -23.26 21.64
CA ASP A 76 12.10 -23.28 20.36
C ASP A 76 10.74 -22.59 20.52
N ASP A 77 10.75 -21.26 20.40
CA ASP A 77 9.56 -20.43 20.35
C ASP A 77 8.96 -20.34 18.93
N SER A 78 9.42 -21.16 17.97
CA SER A 78 8.85 -21.20 16.61
C SER A 78 7.35 -21.47 16.63
N GLU A 79 6.83 -22.25 17.60
CA GLU A 79 5.38 -22.47 17.74
C GLU A 79 4.63 -21.20 18.19
N ILE A 80 5.28 -20.34 18.99
CA ILE A 80 4.72 -19.04 19.42
C ILE A 80 4.81 -18.05 18.25
N TRP A 81 5.96 -17.93 17.59
CA TRP A 81 6.12 -17.06 16.43
C TRP A 81 5.26 -17.47 15.24
N ASN A 82 5.07 -18.77 14.97
CA ASN A 82 4.14 -19.22 13.95
C ASN A 82 2.70 -18.80 14.28
N LYS A 83 2.26 -18.95 15.54
CA LYS A 83 0.93 -18.47 15.97
C LYS A 83 0.81 -16.96 15.97
N VAL A 84 1.88 -16.21 16.26
CA VAL A 84 1.89 -14.74 16.15
C VAL A 84 1.78 -14.34 14.69
N ASN A 85 2.60 -14.90 13.80
CA ASN A 85 2.56 -14.63 12.37
C ASN A 85 1.23 -15.07 11.71
N GLU A 86 0.64 -16.19 12.15
CA GLU A 86 -0.71 -16.62 11.75
C GLU A 86 -1.76 -15.60 12.18
N ASN A 87 -1.67 -15.11 13.41
CA ASN A 87 -2.57 -14.09 13.88
C ASN A 87 -2.32 -12.73 13.19
N GLU A 88 -1.09 -12.37 12.83
CA GLU A 88 -0.77 -11.17 12.06
C GLU A 88 -1.34 -11.24 10.65
N ALA A 89 -1.08 -12.32 9.91
CA ALA A 89 -1.63 -12.53 8.57
C ALA A 89 -3.17 -12.53 8.59
N ARG A 90 -3.77 -13.18 9.59
CA ARG A 90 -5.23 -13.17 9.78
C ARG A 90 -5.75 -11.80 10.18
N ILE A 91 -5.04 -11.02 11.01
CA ILE A 91 -5.44 -9.65 11.34
C ILE A 91 -5.40 -8.76 10.09
N ALA A 92 -4.33 -8.83 9.29
CA ALA A 92 -4.22 -8.04 8.05
C ALA A 92 -5.32 -8.40 7.04
N ALA A 93 -5.58 -9.69 6.82
CA ALA A 93 -6.67 -10.14 5.96
C ALA A 93 -8.05 -9.69 6.48
N LEU A 94 -8.27 -9.77 7.80
CA LEU A 94 -9.50 -9.29 8.44
C LEU A 94 -9.66 -7.76 8.35
N GLU A 95 -8.59 -6.98 8.49
CA GLU A 95 -8.59 -5.52 8.34
C GLU A 95 -8.91 -5.10 6.89
N GLU A 96 -8.30 -5.75 5.91
CA GLU A 96 -8.60 -5.53 4.48
C GLU A 96 -10.03 -5.92 4.12
N GLN A 97 -10.47 -7.10 4.56
CA GLN A 97 -11.86 -7.57 4.42
C GLN A 97 -12.85 -6.55 5.03
N CYS A 98 -12.56 -6.03 6.23
CA CYS A 98 -13.37 -5.00 6.88
C CYS A 98 -13.39 -3.67 6.11
N ARG A 99 -12.29 -3.28 5.45
CA ARG A 99 -12.25 -2.10 4.57
C ARG A 99 -13.11 -2.32 3.32
N GLY A 100 -12.96 -3.47 2.66
CA GLY A 100 -13.73 -3.87 1.48
C GLY A 100 -15.25 -3.85 1.75
N PHE A 101 -15.69 -4.49 2.84
CA PHE A 101 -17.10 -4.48 3.23
C PHE A 101 -17.67 -3.08 3.49
N ASN A 102 -16.92 -2.20 4.14
CA ASN A 102 -17.38 -0.81 4.36
C ASN A 102 -17.52 -0.04 3.03
N GLN A 103 -16.66 -0.31 2.05
CA GLN A 103 -16.75 0.29 0.72
C GLN A 103 -17.96 -0.28 -0.05
N ASP A 104 -18.18 -1.59 -0.01
CA ASP A 104 -19.34 -2.24 -0.62
C ASP A 104 -20.67 -1.75 -0.02
N LEU A 105 -20.74 -1.46 1.28
CA LEU A 105 -21.92 -0.87 1.91
C LEU A 105 -22.23 0.53 1.38
N GLN A 106 -21.22 1.35 1.03
CA GLN A 106 -21.46 2.64 0.37
C GLN A 106 -21.87 2.48 -1.10
N THR A 107 -21.31 1.49 -1.82
CA THR A 107 -21.74 1.13 -3.18
C THR A 107 -23.19 0.67 -3.18
N LEU A 108 -23.58 -0.23 -2.28
CA LEU A 108 -24.94 -0.76 -2.15
C LEU A 108 -25.95 0.34 -1.79
N ARG A 109 -25.59 1.24 -0.86
CA ARG A 109 -26.36 2.45 -0.55
C ARG A 109 -26.60 3.33 -1.78
N THR A 110 -25.57 3.53 -2.61
CA THR A 110 -25.66 4.34 -3.84
C THR A 110 -26.61 3.70 -4.85
N ILE A 111 -26.54 2.37 -5.01
CA ILE A 111 -27.44 1.61 -5.86
C ILE A 111 -28.89 1.66 -5.35
N VAL A 112 -29.12 1.57 -4.03
CA VAL A 112 -30.44 1.76 -3.42
C VAL A 112 -30.99 3.17 -3.68
N ASN A 113 -30.15 4.20 -3.63
CA ASN A 113 -30.56 5.57 -3.94
C ASN A 113 -30.96 5.72 -5.42
N ALA A 114 -30.22 5.08 -6.35
CA ALA A 114 -30.60 5.02 -7.76
C ALA A 114 -31.97 4.33 -7.95
N LEU A 115 -32.19 3.16 -7.33
CA LEU A 115 -33.46 2.44 -7.34
C LEU A 115 -34.63 3.28 -6.79
N GLN A 116 -34.49 3.82 -5.58
CA GLN A 116 -35.54 4.62 -4.93
C GLN A 116 -35.78 5.96 -5.66
N GLY A 117 -34.80 6.47 -6.39
CA GLY A 117 -34.88 7.70 -7.20
C GLY A 117 -35.50 7.53 -8.59
N ASN A 118 -35.92 6.32 -8.97
CA ASN A 118 -36.29 5.95 -10.35
C ASN A 118 -35.21 6.42 -11.34
N ASP A 119 -33.95 6.13 -11.01
CA ASP A 119 -32.83 6.27 -11.92
C ASP A 119 -32.73 5.03 -12.83
N TYR A 120 -31.95 5.12 -13.91
CA TYR A 120 -31.77 4.03 -14.85
C TYR A 120 -30.31 3.92 -15.30
N VAL A 121 -29.89 2.69 -15.61
CA VAL A 121 -28.53 2.41 -16.10
C VAL A 121 -28.39 2.93 -17.52
N THR A 122 -27.30 3.66 -17.77
CA THR A 122 -26.90 4.23 -19.07
C THR A 122 -25.65 3.57 -19.65
N GLY A 123 -24.82 2.94 -18.82
CA GLY A 123 -23.64 2.19 -19.25
C GLY A 123 -23.24 1.09 -18.28
N VAL A 124 -22.66 0.02 -18.81
CA VAL A 124 -21.98 -1.03 -18.06
C VAL A 124 -20.66 -1.29 -18.76
N VAL A 125 -19.55 -1.31 -18.02
CA VAL A 125 -18.20 -1.55 -18.54
C VAL A 125 -17.52 -2.61 -17.67
N GLU A 126 -16.88 -3.59 -18.30
CA GLU A 126 -16.08 -4.60 -17.60
C GLU A 126 -14.81 -3.95 -17.04
N VAL A 127 -14.53 -4.19 -15.75
CA VAL A 127 -13.28 -3.81 -15.11
C VAL A 127 -12.28 -4.92 -15.36
N ILE A 128 -11.27 -4.65 -16.17
CA ILE A 128 -10.25 -5.63 -16.57
C ILE A 128 -8.94 -5.32 -15.82
N LYS A 129 -8.40 -6.30 -15.11
CA LYS A 129 -7.04 -6.28 -14.53
C LYS A 129 -6.27 -7.44 -15.11
N GLU A 130 -5.07 -7.19 -15.64
CA GLU A 130 -4.16 -8.24 -16.19
C GLU A 130 -4.83 -9.16 -17.23
N GLY A 131 -5.77 -8.62 -18.02
CA GLY A 131 -6.53 -9.38 -19.04
C GLY A 131 -7.69 -10.21 -18.51
N THR A 132 -7.98 -10.16 -17.21
CA THR A 132 -9.13 -10.85 -16.57
C THR A 132 -10.19 -9.85 -16.12
N VAL A 133 -11.47 -10.18 -16.29
CA VAL A 133 -12.59 -9.36 -15.77
C VAL A 133 -12.71 -9.58 -14.26
N VAL A 134 -12.48 -8.52 -13.48
CA VAL A 134 -12.51 -8.53 -12.00
C VAL A 134 -13.74 -7.82 -11.41
N GLY A 135 -14.56 -7.20 -12.25
CA GLY A 135 -15.76 -6.47 -11.82
C GLY A 135 -16.45 -5.73 -12.95
N TYR A 136 -17.40 -4.87 -12.60
CA TYR A 136 -18.20 -4.07 -13.52
C TYR A 136 -18.42 -2.65 -12.98
N SER A 137 -18.20 -1.64 -13.82
CA SER A 137 -18.62 -0.26 -13.57
C SER A 137 -20.00 -0.03 -14.17
N ILE A 138 -20.96 0.38 -13.34
CA ILE A 138 -22.35 0.69 -13.71
C ILE A 138 -22.54 2.20 -13.65
N THR A 139 -22.84 2.83 -14.78
CA THR A 139 -23.19 4.25 -14.86
C THR A 139 -24.71 4.42 -14.85
N PHE A 140 -25.20 5.26 -13.94
CA PHE A 140 -26.60 5.68 -13.85
C PHE A 140 -26.82 7.06 -14.49
N SER A 141 -28.07 7.39 -14.83
CA SER A 141 -28.42 8.68 -15.43
C SER A 141 -28.37 9.87 -14.47
N LYS A 142 -28.48 9.66 -13.16
CA LYS A 142 -28.48 10.73 -12.13
C LYS A 142 -27.49 10.46 -10.99
N SER A 143 -27.22 9.20 -10.68
CA SER A 143 -26.49 8.75 -9.48
C SER A 143 -24.98 8.52 -9.71
N GLY A 144 -24.44 8.98 -10.85
CA GLY A 144 -23.02 8.81 -11.22
C GLY A 144 -22.67 7.39 -11.64
N THR A 145 -21.38 7.04 -11.55
CA THR A 145 -20.87 5.68 -11.81
C THR A 145 -20.47 5.03 -10.50
N VAL A 146 -20.88 3.78 -10.31
CA VAL A 146 -20.40 2.89 -9.24
C VAL A 146 -19.56 1.77 -9.83
N THR A 147 -18.59 1.25 -9.10
CA THR A 147 -17.84 0.05 -9.48
C THR A 147 -18.10 -1.06 -8.46
N ILE A 148 -18.41 -2.24 -8.98
CA ILE A 148 -18.66 -3.47 -8.23
C ILE A 148 -17.58 -4.47 -8.62
N TYR A 149 -16.89 -5.05 -7.64
CA TYR A 149 -15.94 -6.14 -7.86
C TYR A 149 -16.61 -7.49 -7.64
N ASN A 150 -16.16 -8.53 -8.33
CA ASN A 150 -16.72 -9.88 -8.18
C ASN A 150 -16.09 -10.55 -6.94
N GLY A 151 -16.89 -10.84 -5.91
CA GLY A 151 -16.44 -11.56 -4.72
C GLY A 151 -16.26 -13.07 -4.92
N LYS A 152 -15.67 -13.73 -3.91
CA LYS A 152 -15.69 -15.19 -3.72
C LYS A 152 -16.61 -15.56 -2.56
N ASP A 153 -16.97 -16.85 -2.45
CA ASP A 153 -17.74 -17.38 -1.30
C ASP A 153 -16.99 -17.14 0.01
N GLY A 154 -17.62 -16.40 0.93
CA GLY A 154 -17.02 -15.90 2.16
C GLY A 154 -17.95 -15.98 3.37
N HIS A 155 -17.38 -16.15 4.57
CA HIS A 155 -18.12 -16.31 5.83
C HIS A 155 -18.17 -15.01 6.64
N SER A 156 -18.94 -14.06 6.14
CA SER A 156 -19.15 -12.75 6.77
C SER A 156 -20.57 -12.57 7.33
N PRO A 157 -20.77 -11.69 8.33
CA PRO A 157 -22.11 -11.37 8.82
C PRO A 157 -22.95 -10.76 7.71
N VAL A 158 -24.18 -11.22 7.55
CA VAL A 158 -24.98 -10.93 6.36
C VAL A 158 -25.66 -9.57 6.49
N ILE A 159 -24.90 -8.49 6.32
CA ILE A 159 -25.49 -7.16 6.13
C ILE A 159 -25.99 -7.07 4.70
N GLY A 160 -27.31 -7.07 4.56
CA GLY A 160 -28.01 -7.04 3.28
C GLY A 160 -29.00 -5.89 3.19
N ILE A 161 -29.82 -5.93 2.15
CA ILE A 161 -30.96 -5.03 1.98
C ILE A 161 -32.20 -5.85 1.63
N ARG A 162 -33.37 -5.41 2.11
CA ARG A 162 -34.64 -6.02 1.70
C ARG A 162 -35.67 -4.93 1.39
N GLN A 163 -36.48 -5.15 0.35
CA GLN A 163 -37.58 -4.25 0.02
C GLN A 163 -38.76 -4.48 0.98
N HIS A 164 -39.38 -3.41 1.46
CA HIS A 164 -40.61 -3.47 2.25
C HIS A 164 -41.84 -3.17 1.38
N THR A 165 -43.04 -3.41 1.90
CA THR A 165 -44.32 -3.24 1.18
C THR A 165 -44.67 -1.79 0.83
N ASP A 166 -43.84 -0.82 1.23
CA ASP A 166 -43.91 0.59 0.83
C ASP A 166 -43.01 0.92 -0.39
N GLY A 167 -42.35 -0.09 -0.97
CA GLY A 167 -41.47 0.04 -2.12
C GLY A 167 -40.04 0.48 -1.78
N LYS A 168 -39.74 0.80 -0.52
CA LYS A 168 -38.42 1.24 -0.09
C LYS A 168 -37.54 0.08 0.37
N TYR A 169 -36.23 0.26 0.29
CA TYR A 169 -35.24 -0.70 0.77
C TYR A 169 -34.75 -0.30 2.17
N TYR A 170 -34.56 -1.30 3.02
CA TYR A 170 -34.09 -1.14 4.40
C TYR A 170 -32.95 -2.12 4.67
N TRP A 171 -32.01 -1.71 5.51
CA TRP A 171 -30.88 -2.54 5.90
C TRP A 171 -31.35 -3.76 6.69
N THR A 172 -30.72 -4.91 6.44
CA THR A 172 -30.90 -6.14 7.20
C THR A 172 -29.57 -6.63 7.77
N VAL A 173 -29.62 -7.38 8.87
CA VAL A 173 -28.52 -8.20 9.38
C VAL A 173 -29.04 -9.63 9.55
N ASP A 174 -28.33 -10.61 8.98
CA ASP A 174 -28.72 -12.02 8.96
C ASP A 174 -30.17 -12.24 8.45
N GLY A 175 -30.57 -11.45 7.46
CA GLY A 175 -31.92 -11.45 6.85
C GLY A 175 -33.02 -10.74 7.67
N GLU A 176 -32.72 -10.26 8.88
CA GLU A 176 -33.66 -9.56 9.75
C GLU A 176 -33.51 -8.03 9.69
N TRP A 177 -34.63 -7.31 9.89
CA TRP A 177 -34.66 -5.86 9.76
C TRP A 177 -33.84 -5.14 10.84
N ILE A 178 -33.06 -4.13 10.44
CA ILE A 178 -32.39 -3.22 11.37
C ILE A 178 -33.29 -2.03 11.70
N TYR A 179 -33.32 -1.64 12.97
CA TYR A 179 -34.14 -0.56 13.52
C TYR A 179 -33.29 0.53 14.20
N ASP A 180 -33.79 1.77 14.23
CA ASP A 180 -33.16 2.95 14.87
C ASP A 180 -33.17 2.92 16.42
N GLY A 181 -33.30 1.74 17.03
CA GLY A 181 -33.43 1.53 18.48
C GLY A 181 -33.66 0.06 18.84
N SER A 182 -34.10 -0.20 20.07
CA SER A 182 -34.20 -1.55 20.68
C SER A 182 -35.34 -2.43 20.12
N GLY A 183 -35.31 -2.76 18.83
CA GLY A 183 -36.23 -3.70 18.16
C GLY A 183 -37.67 -3.20 17.95
N THR A 184 -38.01 -2.01 18.46
CA THR A 184 -39.34 -1.39 18.33
C THR A 184 -39.30 0.00 17.67
N GLY A 185 -38.18 0.34 17.02
CA GLY A 185 -37.96 1.63 16.36
C GLY A 185 -38.54 1.70 14.94
N ASN A 186 -38.12 2.70 14.16
CA ASN A 186 -38.30 2.72 12.72
C ASN A 186 -37.21 1.88 12.05
N ARG A 187 -37.52 1.27 10.90
CA ARG A 187 -36.52 0.56 10.10
C ARG A 187 -35.55 1.55 9.44
N ILE A 188 -34.26 1.22 9.42
CA ILE A 188 -33.23 2.10 8.85
C ILE A 188 -33.24 1.97 7.33
N ASN A 189 -33.58 3.06 6.62
CA ASN A 189 -33.67 3.07 5.16
C ASN A 189 -32.29 2.94 4.52
N ALA A 190 -32.17 2.07 3.52
CA ALA A 190 -30.88 1.75 2.89
C ALA A 190 -30.32 2.84 1.95
N GLY A 191 -31.12 3.87 1.63
CA GLY A 191 -30.62 5.10 0.99
C GLY A 191 -30.06 6.14 1.98
N GLY A 192 -30.36 5.99 3.27
CA GLY A 192 -29.85 6.83 4.36
C GLY A 192 -28.38 6.55 4.68
N THR A 193 -27.96 6.77 5.92
CA THR A 193 -26.61 6.37 6.37
C THR A 193 -26.44 4.85 6.23
N ALA A 194 -25.33 4.40 5.63
CA ALA A 194 -24.99 2.98 5.62
C ALA A 194 -24.48 2.54 7.00
N PRO A 195 -24.69 1.28 7.42
CA PRO A 195 -24.00 0.70 8.55
C PRO A 195 -22.49 0.78 8.35
N GLU A 196 -21.75 0.80 9.45
CA GLU A 196 -20.30 0.75 9.43
C GLU A 196 -19.84 -0.48 10.20
N LEU A 197 -18.89 -1.22 9.64
CA LEU A 197 -18.31 -2.41 10.22
C LEU A 197 -16.93 -2.09 10.83
N LYS A 198 -16.60 -2.79 11.91
CA LYS A 198 -15.24 -2.93 12.42
C LYS A 198 -15.01 -4.35 12.89
N ILE A 199 -13.74 -4.73 13.05
CA ILE A 199 -13.34 -5.94 13.77
C ILE A 199 -12.63 -5.52 15.05
N GLU A 200 -12.98 -6.16 16.16
CA GLU A 200 -12.38 -5.92 17.48
C GLU A 200 -12.38 -7.26 18.24
N ASP A 201 -11.27 -7.60 18.90
CA ASP A 201 -11.07 -8.89 19.59
C ASP A 201 -11.37 -10.17 18.74
N GLY A 202 -11.24 -10.09 17.41
CA GLY A 202 -11.58 -11.18 16.49
C GLY A 202 -13.09 -11.39 16.28
N TRP A 203 -13.91 -10.38 16.55
CA TRP A 203 -15.34 -10.36 16.30
C TRP A 203 -15.72 -9.20 15.40
N TRP A 204 -16.69 -9.44 14.51
CA TRP A 204 -17.35 -8.37 13.78
C TRP A 204 -18.23 -7.55 14.72
N TYR A 205 -18.20 -6.23 14.55
CA TYR A 205 -19.14 -5.30 15.13
C TYR A 205 -19.69 -4.38 14.06
N VAL A 206 -20.97 -4.03 14.20
CA VAL A 206 -21.65 -3.08 13.33
C VAL A 206 -22.16 -1.87 14.12
N SER A 207 -22.02 -0.69 13.54
CA SER A 207 -22.67 0.53 13.98
C SER A 207 -23.75 0.94 13.00
N TYR A 208 -24.89 1.38 13.54
CA TYR A 208 -26.06 1.82 12.78
C TYR A 208 -26.33 3.33 12.93
N ASP A 209 -25.58 4.02 13.79
CA ASP A 209 -25.86 5.38 14.27
C ASP A 209 -24.70 6.38 14.06
N GLY A 210 -23.73 5.99 13.23
CA GLY A 210 -22.52 6.74 12.91
C GLY A 210 -21.44 6.59 13.99
N ARG A 211 -21.02 5.35 14.25
CA ARG A 211 -19.97 4.92 15.21
C ARG A 211 -20.25 5.19 16.69
N LYS A 212 -21.47 5.59 17.09
CA LYS A 212 -21.78 5.94 18.49
C LYS A 212 -22.05 4.71 19.33
N THR A 213 -22.76 3.73 18.77
CA THR A 213 -22.96 2.41 19.37
C THR A 213 -22.52 1.31 18.40
N TRP A 214 -22.08 0.19 18.97
CA TRP A 214 -21.56 -0.96 18.26
C TRP A 214 -22.24 -2.23 18.76
N THR A 215 -22.90 -2.95 17.85
CA THR A 215 -23.52 -4.25 18.11
C THR A 215 -22.56 -5.35 17.71
N LYS A 216 -22.30 -6.29 18.62
CA LYS A 216 -21.46 -7.46 18.35
C LYS A 216 -22.19 -8.46 17.47
N LEU A 217 -21.52 -8.94 16.41
CA LEU A 217 -22.05 -9.90 15.44
C LEU A 217 -21.32 -11.25 15.58
N SER A 218 -21.00 -11.89 14.46
CA SER A 218 -20.29 -13.16 14.37
C SER A 218 -18.79 -13.03 14.65
N LYS A 219 -18.12 -14.18 14.83
CA LYS A 219 -16.66 -14.25 14.94
C LYS A 219 -16.05 -14.05 13.55
N ALA A 220 -15.01 -13.23 13.45
CA ALA A 220 -14.29 -13.02 12.21
C ALA A 220 -13.35 -14.22 11.95
N THR A 221 -13.54 -14.94 10.84
CA THR A 221 -12.83 -16.20 10.55
C THR A 221 -11.57 -16.00 9.70
N GLY A 222 -11.63 -15.10 8.70
CA GLY A 222 -10.49 -14.66 7.88
C GLY A 222 -10.06 -15.68 6.83
N GLU A 223 -10.82 -15.75 5.73
CA GLU A 223 -10.46 -16.43 4.48
C GLU A 223 -10.67 -15.44 3.31
N ASP A 224 -10.11 -15.73 2.12
CA ASP A 224 -9.75 -14.72 1.10
C ASP A 224 -10.92 -13.92 0.46
N GLY A 225 -10.81 -12.59 0.52
CA GLY A 225 -11.30 -11.71 -0.56
C GLY A 225 -12.81 -11.53 -0.68
N ASP A 226 -13.54 -11.57 0.45
CA ASP A 226 -14.99 -11.34 0.47
C ASP A 226 -15.40 -9.97 -0.10
N SER A 227 -16.51 -9.96 -0.85
CA SER A 227 -17.30 -8.78 -1.20
C SER A 227 -18.76 -9.02 -0.82
N LEU A 228 -19.58 -7.98 -0.65
CA LEU A 228 -21.05 -8.15 -0.59
C LEU A 228 -21.63 -8.63 -1.92
N PHE A 229 -20.93 -8.40 -3.03
CA PHE A 229 -21.42 -8.64 -4.38
C PHE A 229 -20.93 -9.98 -4.93
N SER A 230 -21.88 -10.86 -5.24
CA SER A 230 -21.62 -12.15 -5.89
C SER A 230 -21.39 -12.00 -7.38
N SER A 231 -22.26 -11.24 -8.06
CA SER A 231 -22.15 -11.01 -9.50
C SER A 231 -22.94 -9.79 -9.96
N VAL A 232 -22.51 -9.24 -11.08
CA VAL A 232 -23.28 -8.31 -11.92
C VAL A 232 -23.52 -8.99 -13.26
N THR A 233 -24.74 -8.91 -13.78
CA THR A 233 -25.08 -9.44 -15.11
C THR A 233 -25.86 -8.39 -15.89
N ASP A 234 -25.32 -7.99 -17.04
CA ASP A 234 -26.03 -7.12 -17.99
C ASP A 234 -26.93 -7.98 -18.89
N ASN A 235 -28.23 -7.97 -18.63
CA ASN A 235 -29.23 -8.71 -19.42
C ASN A 235 -29.67 -7.93 -20.68
N GLY A 236 -28.96 -6.86 -21.05
CA GLY A 236 -29.34 -5.89 -22.08
C GLY A 236 -30.38 -4.89 -21.60
N ASP A 237 -31.45 -5.42 -21.00
CA ASP A 237 -32.72 -4.78 -20.66
C ASP A 237 -32.76 -4.26 -19.22
N THR A 238 -32.08 -5.00 -18.35
CA THR A 238 -31.85 -4.73 -16.94
C THR A 238 -30.39 -5.09 -16.63
N VAL A 239 -29.87 -4.54 -15.54
CA VAL A 239 -28.65 -5.05 -14.92
C VAL A 239 -29.05 -5.73 -13.63
N THR A 240 -28.85 -7.04 -13.55
CA THR A 240 -29.02 -7.80 -12.31
C THR A 240 -27.77 -7.65 -11.47
N VAL A 241 -27.95 -7.26 -10.21
CA VAL A 241 -26.91 -7.33 -9.18
C VAL A 241 -27.33 -8.37 -8.16
N THR A 242 -26.44 -9.31 -7.88
CA THR A 242 -26.63 -10.41 -6.93
C THR A 242 -25.72 -10.19 -5.74
N LEU A 243 -26.27 -10.14 -4.53
CA LEU A 243 -25.49 -10.16 -3.29
C LEU A 243 -25.15 -11.60 -2.87
N MET A 244 -24.13 -11.76 -2.04
CA MET A 244 -23.69 -13.07 -1.53
C MET A 244 -24.75 -13.81 -0.71
N ASP A 245 -25.77 -13.11 -0.19
CA ASP A 245 -26.90 -13.72 0.54
C ASP A 245 -28.03 -14.23 -0.37
N GLY A 246 -27.84 -14.15 -1.69
CA GLY A 246 -28.86 -14.49 -2.69
C GLY A 246 -29.93 -13.40 -2.89
N THR A 247 -29.80 -12.23 -2.26
CA THR A 247 -30.61 -11.06 -2.59
C THR A 247 -30.28 -10.61 -3.99
N VAL A 248 -31.30 -10.58 -4.85
CA VAL A 248 -31.21 -10.10 -6.23
C VAL A 248 -32.06 -8.85 -6.36
N PHE A 249 -31.52 -7.81 -6.98
CA PHE A 249 -32.30 -6.65 -7.42
C PHE A 249 -31.94 -6.28 -8.86
N GLU A 250 -32.96 -5.93 -9.63
CA GLU A 250 -32.82 -5.54 -11.03
C GLU A 250 -32.79 -4.02 -11.15
N LEU A 251 -31.71 -3.52 -11.73
CA LEU A 251 -31.58 -2.14 -12.12
C LEU A 251 -32.18 -1.98 -13.51
N ALA A 252 -33.25 -1.18 -13.63
CA ALA A 252 -33.81 -0.84 -14.92
C ALA A 252 -32.73 -0.17 -15.77
N LYS A 253 -32.31 -0.84 -16.85
CA LYS A 253 -31.54 -0.20 -17.92
C LYS A 253 -32.54 0.49 -18.84
N LYS A 254 -32.09 1.45 -19.64
CA LYS A 254 -32.99 2.24 -20.49
C LYS A 254 -33.73 1.34 -21.52
N SER A 255 -34.99 1.02 -21.20
CA SER A 255 -35.98 0.14 -21.86
C SER A 255 -35.61 -0.59 -23.15
N SER A 256 -35.94 -1.89 -23.15
CA SER A 256 -35.71 -2.87 -24.19
C SER A 256 -36.92 -3.16 -25.08
N ASP A 257 -37.12 -2.29 -26.06
CA ASP A 257 -37.82 -2.71 -27.27
C ASP A 257 -36.87 -3.51 -28.18
N LEU A 258 -37.44 -4.13 -29.23
CA LEU A 258 -36.69 -4.56 -30.41
C LEU A 258 -35.62 -3.51 -30.72
N SER A 259 -34.33 -3.86 -30.61
CA SER A 259 -33.28 -2.86 -30.65
C SER A 259 -32.21 -3.19 -31.68
N ILE A 260 -31.60 -2.12 -32.20
CA ILE A 260 -30.45 -2.19 -33.10
C ILE A 260 -29.29 -1.50 -32.41
N ARG A 261 -28.21 -2.25 -32.23
CA ARG A 261 -26.92 -1.78 -31.71
C ARG A 261 -25.96 -1.69 -32.88
N PHE A 262 -25.27 -0.56 -33.00
CA PHE A 262 -24.14 -0.40 -33.93
C PHE A 262 -22.87 -0.49 -33.08
N PRO A 263 -22.06 -1.57 -33.17
CA PRO A 263 -20.91 -1.75 -32.27
C PRO A 263 -19.92 -0.58 -32.28
N ASP A 264 -19.73 0.02 -33.45
CA ASP A 264 -18.77 1.11 -33.68
C ASP A 264 -19.46 2.50 -33.70
N TYR A 265 -20.64 2.65 -33.10
CA TYR A 265 -21.39 3.91 -33.05
C TYR A 265 -20.54 5.05 -32.47
N GLY A 266 -20.47 6.19 -33.16
CA GLY A 266 -19.62 7.33 -32.80
C GLY A 266 -18.26 7.37 -33.51
N THR A 267 -17.78 6.26 -34.08
CA THR A 267 -16.53 6.21 -34.87
C THR A 267 -16.71 6.58 -36.35
N PHE A 268 -17.96 6.65 -36.83
CA PHE A 268 -18.29 6.85 -38.24
C PHE A 268 -18.22 8.31 -38.69
N ARG A 269 -17.00 8.76 -38.97
CA ARG A 269 -16.71 10.04 -39.63
C ARG A 269 -16.55 9.82 -41.13
N PHE A 270 -17.02 10.79 -41.91
CA PHE A 270 -17.04 10.73 -43.37
C PHE A 270 -16.40 11.98 -43.97
N ASN A 271 -15.49 11.78 -44.92
CA ASN A 271 -15.07 12.80 -45.88
C ASN A 271 -16.13 12.95 -46.98
N ALA A 272 -16.12 14.04 -47.75
CA ALA A 272 -17.03 14.23 -48.89
C ALA A 272 -16.89 13.13 -49.95
N GLY A 273 -17.99 12.46 -50.32
CA GLY A 273 -18.02 11.35 -51.28
C GLY A 273 -17.52 10.00 -50.76
N GLU A 274 -17.12 9.90 -49.49
CA GLU A 274 -16.62 8.66 -48.88
C GLU A 274 -17.75 7.63 -48.69
N THR A 275 -17.41 6.33 -48.78
CA THR A 275 -18.34 5.21 -48.53
C THR A 275 -17.78 4.30 -47.46
N ARG A 276 -18.58 3.95 -46.43
CA ARG A 276 -18.23 3.05 -45.33
C ARG A 276 -19.38 2.12 -44.96
N SER A 277 -19.08 0.98 -44.37
CA SER A 277 -20.07 0.08 -43.77
C SER A 277 -20.22 0.39 -42.27
N VAL A 278 -21.46 0.60 -41.84
CA VAL A 278 -21.86 0.64 -40.43
C VAL A 278 -22.37 -0.74 -40.03
N VAL A 279 -21.61 -1.49 -39.22
CA VAL A 279 -22.06 -2.80 -38.72
C VAL A 279 -23.22 -2.61 -37.74
N TYR A 280 -24.22 -3.47 -37.81
CA TYR A 280 -25.33 -3.51 -36.85
C TYR A 280 -25.60 -4.93 -36.34
N LYS A 281 -26.09 -4.99 -35.10
CA LYS A 281 -26.65 -6.18 -34.45
C LYS A 281 -28.05 -5.88 -33.95
N ILE A 282 -28.98 -6.78 -34.21
CA ILE A 282 -30.35 -6.74 -33.71
C ILE A 282 -30.41 -7.54 -32.41
N LEU A 283 -31.03 -6.97 -31.39
CA LEU A 283 -31.26 -7.60 -30.10
C LEU A 283 -32.77 -7.69 -29.85
N ASN A 284 -33.18 -8.75 -29.16
CA ASN A 284 -34.55 -8.98 -28.67
C ASN A 284 -35.62 -9.00 -29.78
N ALA A 285 -35.27 -9.51 -30.97
CA ALA A 285 -36.23 -9.79 -32.03
C ALA A 285 -37.12 -11.00 -31.69
N THR A 286 -38.42 -10.89 -31.95
CA THR A 286 -39.42 -11.93 -31.63
C THR A 286 -39.86 -12.75 -32.85
N GLY A 287 -39.37 -12.40 -34.04
CA GLY A 287 -39.73 -13.01 -35.32
C GLY A 287 -38.74 -12.64 -36.42
N SER A 288 -39.18 -12.64 -37.68
CA SER A 288 -38.34 -12.27 -38.83
C SER A 288 -38.06 -10.77 -38.85
N VAL A 289 -36.80 -10.36 -38.95
CA VAL A 289 -36.42 -8.95 -38.84
C VAL A 289 -36.18 -8.31 -40.21
N VAL A 290 -36.80 -7.15 -40.42
CA VAL A 290 -36.54 -6.26 -41.56
C VAL A 290 -35.85 -4.98 -41.10
N VAL A 291 -34.70 -4.69 -41.71
CA VAL A 291 -33.95 -3.44 -41.54
C VAL A 291 -34.02 -2.63 -42.83
N LYS A 292 -34.35 -1.35 -42.72
CA LYS A 292 -34.34 -0.37 -43.83
C LYS A 292 -33.61 0.88 -43.39
N ALA A 293 -32.75 1.40 -44.27
CA ALA A 293 -32.08 2.68 -44.06
C ALA A 293 -32.58 3.69 -45.09
N PHE A 294 -32.82 4.93 -44.64
CA PHE A 294 -33.27 6.03 -45.47
C PHE A 294 -32.33 7.21 -45.27
N ALA A 295 -31.74 7.69 -46.35
CA ALA A 295 -30.79 8.80 -46.35
C ALA A 295 -31.42 10.05 -46.98
N GLN A 296 -31.06 11.23 -46.48
CA GLN A 296 -31.53 12.53 -47.00
C GLN A 296 -30.36 13.41 -47.44
N ASN A 297 -30.64 14.59 -48.00
CA ASN A 297 -29.63 15.64 -48.31
C ASN A 297 -28.45 15.20 -49.19
N GLY A 298 -28.64 14.19 -50.05
CA GLY A 298 -27.64 13.67 -50.99
C GLY A 298 -26.84 12.46 -50.49
N TRP A 299 -27.00 12.07 -49.22
CA TRP A 299 -26.49 10.82 -48.67
C TRP A 299 -27.16 9.61 -49.33
N LYS A 300 -26.46 8.47 -49.29
CA LYS A 300 -27.01 7.16 -49.67
C LYS A 300 -26.80 6.18 -48.52
N ALA A 301 -27.74 5.25 -48.35
CA ALA A 301 -27.64 4.18 -47.38
C ALA A 301 -28.26 2.89 -47.94
N ASP A 302 -27.46 1.84 -48.06
CA ASP A 302 -27.85 0.53 -48.60
C ASP A 302 -27.65 -0.55 -47.54
N VAL A 303 -28.74 -1.24 -47.16
CA VAL A 303 -28.69 -2.29 -46.12
C VAL A 303 -28.23 -3.62 -46.74
N LYS A 304 -27.09 -4.14 -46.28
CA LYS A 304 -26.59 -5.49 -46.55
C LYS A 304 -26.85 -6.38 -45.32
N ARG A 305 -27.93 -7.14 -45.35
CA ARG A 305 -28.31 -8.06 -44.26
C ARG A 305 -27.51 -9.36 -44.36
N ASN A 306 -26.87 -9.78 -43.27
CA ASN A 306 -26.16 -11.07 -43.20
C ASN A 306 -27.10 -12.17 -42.70
N ASN A 307 -27.82 -11.92 -41.61
CA ASN A 307 -28.84 -12.81 -41.03
C ASN A 307 -29.90 -11.97 -40.27
N ASP A 308 -30.80 -12.62 -39.50
CA ASP A 308 -31.83 -11.92 -38.71
C ASP A 308 -31.27 -11.09 -37.53
N SER A 309 -30.07 -11.43 -37.06
CA SER A 309 -29.41 -10.80 -35.92
C SER A 309 -28.31 -9.79 -36.28
N GLU A 310 -27.83 -9.72 -37.52
CA GLU A 310 -26.76 -8.77 -37.90
C GLU A 310 -26.66 -8.46 -39.41
N GLY A 311 -25.97 -7.36 -39.71
CA GLY A 311 -25.63 -6.95 -41.06
C GLY A 311 -24.83 -5.64 -41.08
N GLU A 312 -24.77 -5.01 -42.25
CA GLU A 312 -24.13 -3.72 -42.48
C GLU A 312 -25.09 -2.73 -43.15
N ILE A 313 -24.94 -1.44 -42.85
CA ILE A 313 -25.52 -0.34 -43.63
C ILE A 313 -24.37 0.34 -44.35
N VAL A 314 -24.29 0.18 -45.67
CA VAL A 314 -23.30 0.87 -46.50
C VAL A 314 -23.79 2.28 -46.71
N VAL A 315 -23.11 3.25 -46.11
CA VAL A 315 -23.43 4.67 -46.20
C VAL A 315 -22.43 5.36 -47.12
N THR A 316 -22.90 6.23 -48.00
CA THR A 316 -22.09 7.12 -48.84
C THR A 316 -22.45 8.56 -48.56
N SER A 317 -21.47 9.40 -48.24
CA SER A 317 -21.65 10.83 -48.05
C SER A 317 -21.76 11.59 -49.40
N PRO A 318 -22.45 12.74 -49.43
CA PRO A 318 -22.49 13.60 -50.61
C PRO A 318 -21.16 14.33 -50.83
N SER A 319 -21.01 14.89 -52.02
CA SER A 319 -19.92 15.81 -52.39
C SER A 319 -20.53 17.01 -53.13
N PRO A 320 -20.48 18.25 -52.56
CA PRO A 320 -19.89 18.62 -51.28
C PRO A 320 -20.58 17.95 -50.08
N PHE A 321 -19.86 17.87 -48.96
CA PHE A 321 -20.39 17.30 -47.72
C PHE A 321 -21.59 18.12 -47.19
N THR A 322 -22.54 17.44 -46.59
CA THR A 322 -23.65 18.02 -45.83
C THR A 322 -23.87 17.17 -44.59
N GLY A 323 -24.31 17.77 -43.48
CA GLY A 323 -24.71 16.99 -42.29
C GLY A 323 -25.76 15.94 -42.68
N GLY A 324 -25.50 14.68 -42.34
CA GLY A 324 -26.27 13.53 -42.78
C GLY A 324 -27.04 12.88 -41.65
N GLU A 325 -28.35 12.75 -41.81
CA GLU A 325 -29.14 11.81 -41.02
C GLU A 325 -29.45 10.59 -41.91
N VAL A 326 -29.09 9.40 -41.44
CA VAL A 326 -29.62 8.14 -41.98
C VAL A 326 -30.59 7.56 -40.98
N VAL A 327 -31.88 7.59 -41.32
CA VAL A 327 -32.96 7.02 -40.52
C VAL A 327 -33.02 5.52 -40.78
N VAL A 328 -32.68 4.73 -39.77
CA VAL A 328 -32.77 3.28 -39.76
C VAL A 328 -34.07 2.85 -39.09
N LEU A 329 -34.97 2.26 -39.88
CA LEU A 329 -36.16 1.59 -39.39
C LEU A 329 -35.89 0.09 -39.27
N VAL A 330 -36.15 -0.46 -38.09
CA VAL A 330 -36.11 -1.90 -37.83
C VAL A 330 -37.47 -2.33 -37.32
N TYR A 331 -38.01 -3.40 -37.88
CA TYR A 331 -39.27 -3.97 -37.41
C TYR A 331 -39.26 -5.50 -37.48
N ASP A 332 -39.97 -6.11 -36.54
CA ASP A 332 -40.32 -7.53 -36.52
C ASP A 332 -41.84 -7.70 -36.63
N ASP A 333 -42.36 -8.90 -36.38
CA ASP A 333 -43.79 -9.21 -36.46
C ASP A 333 -44.66 -8.49 -35.40
N SER A 334 -44.05 -7.79 -34.42
CA SER A 334 -44.71 -7.19 -33.26
C SER A 334 -44.43 -5.70 -33.05
N LYS A 335 -43.22 -5.21 -33.37
CA LYS A 335 -42.74 -3.86 -33.03
C LYS A 335 -42.00 -3.21 -34.20
N THR A 336 -42.08 -1.88 -34.26
CA THR A 336 -41.22 -1.04 -35.11
C THR A 336 -40.42 -0.09 -34.24
N ILE A 337 -39.11 -0.02 -34.45
CA ILE A 337 -38.25 1.03 -33.90
C ILE A 337 -37.62 1.86 -35.01
N VAL A 338 -37.25 3.08 -34.62
CA VAL A 338 -36.50 4.03 -35.44
C VAL A 338 -35.22 4.39 -34.69
N ARG A 339 -34.10 4.46 -35.41
CA ARG A 339 -32.83 5.04 -34.96
C ARG A 339 -32.32 5.98 -36.03
N CYS A 340 -31.86 7.16 -35.63
CA CYS A 340 -31.09 8.03 -36.50
C CYS A 340 -29.61 7.68 -36.34
N LEU A 341 -28.91 7.60 -37.47
CA LEU A 341 -27.45 7.63 -37.52
C LEU A 341 -27.07 9.04 -37.98
N ASP A 342 -26.52 9.83 -37.05
CA ASP A 342 -26.06 11.18 -37.33
C ASP A 342 -24.61 11.14 -37.81
N PHE A 343 -24.37 11.64 -39.02
CA PHE A 343 -23.06 11.73 -39.64
C PHE A 343 -22.65 13.19 -39.80
N VAL A 344 -21.59 13.55 -39.11
CA VAL A 344 -21.02 14.89 -39.08
C VAL A 344 -19.73 14.96 -39.89
N GLU A 345 -19.40 16.17 -40.33
CA GLU A 345 -18.09 16.44 -40.92
C GLU A 345 -17.04 16.46 -39.80
N GLY A 346 -15.85 15.97 -40.10
CA GLY A 346 -14.67 16.21 -39.28
C GLY A 346 -14.42 15.28 -38.08
N ASN A 347 -13.36 15.62 -37.35
CA ASN A 347 -12.64 14.83 -36.38
C ASN A 347 -12.37 15.62 -35.10
N VAL A 348 -12.45 14.93 -33.97
CA VAL A 348 -11.77 15.27 -32.71
C VAL A 348 -11.07 13.99 -32.27
N ILE A 349 -9.78 14.02 -31.98
CA ILE A 349 -8.98 12.83 -31.64
C ILE A 349 -8.05 13.18 -30.50
N THR A 350 -8.12 12.42 -29.41
CA THR A 350 -7.14 12.43 -28.32
C THR A 350 -6.21 11.22 -28.49
N PRO A 351 -4.90 11.40 -28.74
CA PRO A 351 -3.98 10.28 -28.99
C PRO A 351 -3.58 9.52 -27.72
N GLN A 352 -3.99 10.02 -26.55
CA GLN A 352 -3.69 9.50 -25.22
C GLN A 352 -4.94 9.67 -24.36
N GLU A 353 -5.36 8.58 -23.70
CA GLU A 353 -6.59 8.53 -22.90
C GLU A 353 -6.39 8.98 -21.45
N THR A 354 -5.18 8.86 -20.89
CA THR A 354 -4.90 9.17 -19.48
C THR A 354 -3.67 10.06 -19.35
N TYR A 355 -3.79 11.14 -18.58
CA TYR A 355 -2.71 12.06 -18.23
C TYR A 355 -2.57 12.11 -16.70
N SER A 356 -1.38 11.81 -16.19
CA SER A 356 -1.09 11.76 -14.75
C SER A 356 -0.11 12.86 -14.34
N MET A 357 -0.27 13.38 -13.13
CA MET A 357 0.68 14.29 -12.49
C MET A 357 0.86 13.99 -10.99
N SER A 358 2.00 14.41 -10.44
CA SER A 358 2.23 14.43 -8.99
C SER A 358 1.14 15.22 -8.23
N ARG A 359 1.07 15.03 -6.91
CA ARG A 359 0.11 15.68 -6.02
C ARG A 359 0.14 17.22 -5.99
N GLY A 360 1.20 17.84 -6.52
CA GLY A 360 1.39 19.30 -6.56
C GLY A 360 0.29 20.03 -7.34
N ALA A 361 0.18 21.34 -7.15
CA ALA A 361 -0.62 22.17 -8.05
C ALA A 361 0.16 22.40 -9.35
N GLY A 362 -0.50 22.38 -10.51
CA GLY A 362 0.19 22.50 -11.79
C GLY A 362 -0.73 22.40 -13.00
N GLU A 363 -0.12 22.35 -14.18
CA GLU A 363 -0.84 22.30 -15.45
C GLU A 363 -0.58 20.98 -16.20
N ILE A 364 -1.64 20.37 -16.73
CA ILE A 364 -1.58 19.26 -17.69
C ILE A 364 -1.94 19.78 -19.07
N ALA A 365 -1.13 19.46 -20.08
CA ALA A 365 -1.41 19.73 -21.49
C ALA A 365 -1.96 18.47 -22.17
N VAL A 366 -3.23 18.50 -22.55
CA VAL A 366 -3.90 17.44 -23.31
C VAL A 366 -3.82 17.76 -24.80
N THR A 367 -3.26 16.85 -25.59
CA THR A 367 -3.23 16.99 -27.06
C THR A 367 -4.58 16.61 -27.65
N VAL A 368 -5.13 17.48 -28.51
CA VAL A 368 -6.33 17.23 -29.31
C VAL A 368 -6.03 17.53 -30.78
N SER A 369 -6.21 16.55 -31.67
CA SER A 369 -6.23 16.77 -33.11
C SER A 369 -7.68 16.97 -33.55
N ALA A 370 -8.00 18.17 -34.06
CA ALA A 370 -9.36 18.50 -34.50
C ALA A 370 -9.35 19.34 -35.78
N ASP A 371 -10.39 19.14 -36.60
CA ASP A 371 -10.70 19.95 -37.78
C ASP A 371 -12.08 20.64 -37.69
N VAL A 372 -12.76 20.49 -36.53
CA VAL A 372 -14.06 21.08 -36.17
C VAL A 372 -14.02 21.77 -34.81
N ASP A 373 -14.99 22.66 -34.56
CA ASP A 373 -15.16 23.31 -33.26
C ASP A 373 -15.64 22.33 -32.18
N TYR A 374 -14.95 22.34 -31.03
CA TYR A 374 -15.29 21.53 -29.86
C TYR A 374 -15.40 22.40 -28.58
N SER A 375 -15.80 21.78 -27.48
CA SER A 375 -15.83 22.32 -26.12
C SER A 375 -15.27 21.30 -25.14
N VAL A 376 -14.82 21.79 -23.98
CA VAL A 376 -14.35 20.96 -22.87
C VAL A 376 -15.45 20.87 -21.81
N ASP A 377 -15.72 19.65 -21.35
CA ASP A 377 -16.72 19.32 -20.33
C ASP A 377 -15.99 18.69 -19.12
N ILE A 378 -16.09 19.35 -17.96
CA ILE A 378 -15.43 18.91 -16.72
C ILE A 378 -16.53 18.47 -15.74
N PRO A 379 -16.47 17.23 -15.19
CA PRO A 379 -17.40 16.75 -14.18
C PRO A 379 -17.56 17.69 -12.97
N GLU A 380 -18.77 17.80 -12.42
CA GLU A 380 -19.10 18.73 -11.32
C GLU A 380 -18.32 18.42 -10.03
N ASP A 381 -18.07 17.14 -9.75
CA ASP A 381 -17.22 16.67 -8.64
C ASP A 381 -15.74 17.06 -8.83
N ALA A 382 -15.26 17.10 -10.08
CA ALA A 382 -13.92 17.55 -10.43
C ALA A 382 -13.74 19.08 -10.42
N ALA A 383 -14.80 19.86 -10.67
CA ALA A 383 -14.74 21.33 -10.80
C ALA A 383 -14.19 22.06 -9.55
N SER A 384 -14.19 21.40 -8.39
CA SER A 384 -13.56 21.90 -7.17
C SER A 384 -12.02 22.04 -7.30
N TRP A 385 -11.35 21.14 -8.02
CA TRP A 385 -9.89 21.07 -8.13
C TRP A 385 -9.33 21.11 -9.56
N LEU A 386 -10.15 20.86 -10.58
CA LEU A 386 -9.75 20.81 -11.99
C LEU A 386 -10.40 21.94 -12.79
N ARG A 387 -9.61 22.64 -13.61
CA ARG A 387 -10.04 23.85 -14.35
C ARG A 387 -9.48 23.82 -15.76
N TYR A 388 -10.31 24.05 -16.78
CA TYR A 388 -9.82 24.26 -18.15
C TYR A 388 -9.32 25.71 -18.30
N SER A 389 -8.02 25.87 -18.55
CA SER A 389 -7.33 27.17 -18.62
C SER A 389 -7.27 27.76 -20.03
N GLY A 390 -7.51 26.96 -21.07
CA GLY A 390 -7.48 27.41 -22.47
C GLY A 390 -6.50 26.62 -23.35
N LEU A 391 -6.07 27.25 -24.44
CA LEU A 391 -5.16 26.65 -25.43
C LEU A 391 -3.72 27.17 -25.24
N LYS A 392 -2.72 26.27 -25.17
CA LYS A 392 -1.29 26.64 -25.16
C LYS A 392 -0.80 26.99 -26.57
N THR A 393 -1.15 26.15 -27.55
CA THR A 393 -0.80 26.33 -28.96
C THR A 393 -1.97 25.95 -29.87
N ARG A 394 -1.95 26.50 -31.10
CA ARG A 394 -2.88 26.16 -32.19
C ARG A 394 -2.08 25.88 -33.46
N ALA A 395 -1.51 24.67 -33.56
CA ALA A 395 -0.93 24.20 -34.81
C ALA A 395 -2.07 23.86 -35.80
N MET A 396 -1.81 23.86 -37.10
CA MET A 396 -2.86 23.90 -38.13
C MET A 396 -3.82 22.69 -38.16
N ARG A 397 -3.59 21.65 -37.33
CA ARG A 397 -4.48 20.49 -37.09
C ARG A 397 -4.38 19.92 -35.65
N GLN A 398 -3.70 20.60 -34.73
CA GLN A 398 -3.39 20.06 -33.40
C GLN A 398 -3.36 21.19 -32.37
N ASP A 399 -4.18 21.02 -31.35
CA ASP A 399 -4.41 21.93 -30.24
C ASP A 399 -3.84 21.30 -28.94
N GLU A 400 -3.29 22.14 -28.06
CA GLU A 400 -2.91 21.75 -26.71
C GLU A 400 -3.85 22.41 -25.70
N LEU A 401 -4.73 21.62 -25.08
CA LEU A 401 -5.65 22.07 -24.04
C LEU A 401 -4.96 22.03 -22.68
N VAL A 402 -4.92 23.17 -22.00
CA VAL A 402 -4.31 23.32 -20.68
C VAL A 402 -5.36 23.15 -19.59
N PHE A 403 -5.07 22.27 -18.65
CA PHE A 403 -5.88 22.03 -17.45
C PHE A 403 -5.07 22.39 -16.21
N HIS A 404 -5.52 23.37 -15.44
CA HIS A 404 -4.96 23.66 -14.13
C HIS A 404 -5.58 22.74 -13.08
N CYS A 405 -4.72 21.98 -12.39
CA CYS A 405 -5.06 21.17 -11.24
C CYS A 405 -4.58 21.87 -9.97
N ASP A 406 -5.51 22.10 -9.04
CA ASP A 406 -5.17 22.50 -7.68
C ASP A 406 -4.42 21.34 -6.97
N ARG A 407 -3.72 21.62 -5.87
CA ARG A 407 -2.97 20.61 -5.12
C ARG A 407 -3.88 19.53 -4.54
N ASN A 408 -3.43 18.27 -4.52
CA ASN A 408 -4.08 17.22 -3.74
C ASN A 408 -3.46 17.16 -2.34
N GLU A 409 -4.27 17.44 -1.32
CA GLU A 409 -3.91 17.31 0.10
C GLU A 409 -4.50 16.02 0.72
N GLY A 410 -5.25 15.23 -0.05
CA GLY A 410 -5.82 13.95 0.37
C GLY A 410 -4.79 12.82 0.39
N GLU A 411 -5.09 11.77 1.17
CA GLU A 411 -4.18 10.63 1.30
C GLU A 411 -4.12 9.80 0.01
N SER A 412 -5.29 9.55 -0.57
CA SER A 412 -5.49 8.85 -1.85
C SER A 412 -5.34 9.77 -3.07
N ALA A 413 -4.97 9.18 -4.20
CA ALA A 413 -5.06 9.82 -5.51
C ALA A 413 -6.51 10.13 -5.91
N ARG A 414 -6.68 11.03 -6.88
CA ARG A 414 -7.98 11.45 -7.44
C ARG A 414 -7.93 11.52 -8.95
N SER A 415 -9.08 11.41 -9.61
CA SER A 415 -9.17 11.50 -11.07
C SER A 415 -10.48 12.13 -11.54
N ALA A 416 -10.47 12.63 -12.78
CA ALA A 416 -11.64 13.15 -13.47
C ALA A 416 -11.68 12.65 -14.92
N VAL A 417 -12.87 12.28 -15.41
CA VAL A 417 -13.07 11.94 -16.84
C VAL A 417 -13.59 13.17 -17.57
N VAL A 418 -12.69 13.90 -18.21
CA VAL A 418 -12.99 15.10 -19.00
C VAL A 418 -13.53 14.70 -20.37
N GLY A 419 -14.63 15.34 -20.79
CA GLY A 419 -15.18 15.19 -22.14
C GLY A 419 -14.65 16.26 -23.10
N ILE A 420 -14.16 15.86 -24.27
CA ILE A 420 -13.91 16.77 -25.40
C ILE A 420 -15.07 16.62 -26.38
N VAL A 421 -15.97 17.60 -26.39
CA VAL A 421 -17.29 17.52 -27.04
C VAL A 421 -17.28 18.23 -28.38
N ASN A 422 -17.53 17.49 -29.47
CA ASN A 422 -17.76 18.10 -30.79
C ASN A 422 -19.07 18.91 -30.76
N LYS A 423 -19.01 20.23 -30.98
CA LYS A 423 -20.17 21.14 -30.88
C LYS A 423 -21.24 20.90 -31.95
N ALA A 424 -20.88 20.31 -33.08
CA ALA A 424 -21.82 19.98 -34.14
C ALA A 424 -22.51 18.62 -33.93
N ALA A 425 -21.93 17.74 -33.11
CA ALA A 425 -22.33 16.32 -33.01
C ALA A 425 -22.79 15.87 -31.62
N GLY A 426 -22.38 16.57 -30.55
CA GLY A 426 -22.58 16.11 -29.16
C GLY A 426 -21.79 14.85 -28.80
N ILE A 427 -20.86 14.39 -29.65
CA ILE A 427 -19.99 13.24 -29.38
C ILE A 427 -18.84 13.68 -28.46
N HIS A 428 -18.56 12.87 -27.44
CA HIS A 428 -17.48 13.07 -26.49
C HIS A 428 -16.31 12.12 -26.80
N GLU A 429 -15.12 12.66 -27.08
CA GLU A 429 -13.87 11.96 -26.73
C GLU A 429 -13.67 12.06 -25.21
N LYS A 430 -13.01 11.08 -24.59
CA LYS A 430 -12.80 11.05 -23.13
C LYS A 430 -11.33 11.05 -22.78
N VAL A 431 -10.96 11.87 -21.80
CA VAL A 431 -9.60 11.94 -21.25
C VAL A 431 -9.67 11.87 -19.73
N VAL A 432 -8.93 10.93 -19.14
CA VAL A 432 -8.74 10.82 -17.70
C VAL A 432 -7.60 11.76 -17.29
N ILE A 433 -7.89 12.69 -16.40
CA ILE A 433 -6.87 13.45 -15.67
C ILE A 433 -6.73 12.84 -14.28
N PHE A 434 -5.54 12.37 -13.95
CA PHE A 434 -5.21 11.68 -12.70
C PHE A 434 -4.17 12.47 -11.91
N GLN A 435 -4.35 12.58 -10.60
CA GLN A 435 -3.47 13.31 -9.71
C GLN A 435 -3.20 12.52 -8.43
N GLU A 436 -1.92 12.31 -8.12
CA GLU A 436 -1.48 11.51 -6.97
C GLU A 436 -1.97 12.05 -5.61
N GLY A 437 -2.02 11.16 -4.62
CA GLY A 437 -2.23 11.49 -3.21
C GLY A 437 -0.93 11.86 -2.50
N ILE A 438 -0.95 11.91 -1.17
CA ILE A 438 0.31 11.93 -0.39
C ILE A 438 0.97 10.55 -0.33
N VAL A 439 0.21 9.47 -0.52
CA VAL A 439 0.71 8.09 -0.64
C VAL A 439 0.62 7.69 -2.11
N HIS A 440 1.74 7.22 -2.66
CA HIS A 440 1.86 6.71 -4.02
C HIS A 440 2.44 5.29 -3.99
N THR A 441 1.85 4.37 -4.74
CA THR A 441 2.29 2.97 -4.81
C THR A 441 3.23 2.82 -5.99
N LEU A 442 4.53 2.66 -5.71
CA LEU A 442 5.57 2.48 -6.73
C LEU A 442 5.60 1.05 -7.26
N GLN A 443 5.32 0.06 -6.40
CA GLN A 443 5.32 -1.36 -6.75
C GLN A 443 4.38 -2.12 -5.82
N THR A 444 3.73 -3.16 -6.35
CA THR A 444 3.07 -4.21 -5.58
C THR A 444 3.74 -5.57 -5.81
N HIS A 445 3.75 -6.41 -4.79
CA HIS A 445 4.23 -7.79 -4.89
C HIS A 445 3.38 -8.65 -5.84
N SER A 446 3.97 -9.74 -6.32
CA SER A 446 3.28 -10.85 -7.00
C SER A 446 3.53 -12.21 -6.33
N VAL A 447 4.40 -12.27 -5.32
CA VAL A 447 4.73 -13.49 -4.57
C VAL A 447 4.71 -13.25 -3.05
N GLY A 448 4.07 -14.15 -2.31
CA GLY A 448 4.00 -14.10 -0.85
C GLY A 448 3.13 -12.97 -0.30
N ASN A 449 3.40 -12.53 0.93
CA ASN A 449 2.53 -11.62 1.70
C ASN A 449 2.74 -10.10 1.45
N GLY A 450 3.64 -9.71 0.54
CA GLY A 450 3.97 -8.29 0.31
C GLY A 450 4.76 -7.61 1.44
N ILE A 451 6.09 -7.75 1.41
CA ILE A 451 6.98 -7.06 2.35
C ILE A 451 6.94 -5.55 2.04
N LYS A 452 6.50 -4.71 2.99
CA LYS A 452 6.29 -3.28 2.73
C LYS A 452 7.54 -2.44 3.00
N ILE A 453 7.91 -1.64 2.00
CA ILE A 453 8.94 -0.61 2.07
C ILE A 453 8.26 0.76 1.94
N VAL A 454 8.54 1.68 2.87
CA VAL A 454 7.96 3.04 2.88
C VAL A 454 9.06 4.08 2.71
N ILE A 455 9.04 4.78 1.58
CA ILE A 455 10.02 5.81 1.21
C ILE A 455 9.42 7.19 1.49
N MET A 456 9.97 7.89 2.46
CA MET A 456 9.56 9.22 2.89
C MET A 456 10.64 10.25 2.58
N GLY A 457 10.24 11.51 2.36
CA GLY A 457 11.17 12.63 2.15
C GLY A 457 11.23 13.54 3.37
N ASP A 458 12.42 14.06 3.70
CA ASP A 458 12.60 15.16 4.64
C ASP A 458 13.45 16.29 4.05
N GLY A 459 13.11 17.54 4.36
CA GLY A 459 13.69 18.71 3.69
C GLY A 459 13.21 18.91 2.25
N PHE A 460 12.21 18.17 1.79
CA PHE A 460 11.52 18.43 0.52
C PHE A 460 10.46 19.53 0.76
N THR A 461 10.65 20.70 0.15
CA THR A 461 9.70 21.82 0.28
C THR A 461 8.52 21.65 -0.68
N LYS A 462 7.52 22.52 -0.59
CA LYS A 462 6.39 22.55 -1.53
C LYS A 462 6.82 22.49 -3.01
N ASP A 463 7.90 23.19 -3.36
CA ASP A 463 8.43 23.24 -4.71
C ASP A 463 9.07 21.90 -5.12
N ASP A 464 9.75 21.21 -4.20
CA ASP A 464 10.31 19.88 -4.46
C ASP A 464 9.24 18.77 -4.58
N LEU A 465 8.05 19.00 -4.00
CA LEU A 465 6.86 18.15 -4.08
C LEU A 465 5.92 18.54 -5.24
N THR A 466 6.34 19.47 -6.09
CA THR A 466 5.60 19.91 -7.28
C THR A 466 6.45 19.59 -8.51
N ALA A 467 5.83 19.14 -9.61
CA ALA A 467 6.55 18.92 -10.86
C ALA A 467 6.92 20.25 -11.53
N SER A 468 8.10 20.31 -12.16
CA SER A 468 8.52 21.48 -12.94
C SER A 468 7.65 21.63 -14.20
N GLU A 469 7.60 22.81 -14.82
CA GLU A 469 6.87 22.97 -16.09
C GLU A 469 7.39 22.00 -17.15
N GLY A 470 6.50 21.15 -17.68
CA GLY A 470 6.83 20.13 -18.68
C GLY A 470 7.29 18.78 -18.11
N GLU A 471 7.30 18.60 -16.79
CA GLU A 471 7.61 17.32 -16.12
C GLU A 471 6.34 16.69 -15.51
N SER A 472 6.28 15.36 -15.47
CA SER A 472 5.17 14.60 -14.83
C SER A 472 5.40 14.32 -13.34
N MET A 473 6.66 14.33 -12.90
CA MET A 473 7.10 13.93 -11.56
C MET A 473 7.83 15.07 -10.84
N SER A 474 7.58 15.21 -9.54
CA SER A 474 8.31 16.15 -8.69
C SER A 474 9.74 15.69 -8.41
N SER A 475 10.55 16.56 -7.79
CA SER A 475 11.91 16.22 -7.35
C SER A 475 11.89 15.06 -6.34
N PHE A 476 10.92 15.06 -5.40
CA PHE A 476 10.73 13.97 -4.47
C PHE A 476 10.37 12.65 -5.17
N ASP A 477 9.39 12.67 -6.09
CA ASP A 477 8.92 11.45 -6.76
C ASP A 477 10.06 10.76 -7.53
N LYS A 478 10.91 11.56 -8.20
CA LYS A 478 12.11 11.07 -8.89
C LYS A 478 13.10 10.40 -7.92
N TRP A 479 13.32 10.98 -6.74
CA TRP A 479 14.20 10.37 -5.73
C TRP A 479 13.56 9.15 -5.06
N ALA A 480 12.24 9.09 -4.91
CA ALA A 480 11.55 7.92 -4.38
C ALA A 480 11.61 6.72 -5.35
N ASP A 481 11.34 6.96 -6.64
CA ASP A 481 11.54 5.97 -7.71
C ASP A 481 13.01 5.49 -7.76
N ARG A 482 13.96 6.43 -7.75
CA ARG A 482 15.39 6.09 -7.74
C ARG A 482 15.82 5.32 -6.48
N THR A 483 15.19 5.56 -5.34
CA THR A 483 15.40 4.81 -4.10
C THR A 483 14.93 3.36 -4.25
N MET A 484 13.77 3.13 -4.86
CA MET A 484 13.30 1.78 -5.18
C MET A 484 14.30 1.05 -6.09
N GLU A 485 14.67 1.66 -7.22
CA GLU A 485 15.57 1.02 -8.19
C GLU A 485 16.96 0.72 -7.62
N GLU A 486 17.56 1.63 -6.83
CA GLU A 486 18.87 1.39 -6.22
C GLU A 486 18.85 0.40 -5.06
N PHE A 487 17.72 0.24 -4.36
CA PHE A 487 17.54 -0.82 -3.36
C PHE A 487 17.51 -2.21 -4.03
N PHE A 488 16.76 -2.34 -5.13
CA PHE A 488 16.65 -3.59 -5.89
C PHE A 488 17.76 -3.82 -6.93
N ALA A 489 18.76 -2.95 -7.02
CA ALA A 489 19.92 -3.17 -7.88
C ALA A 489 20.86 -4.30 -7.40
N GLU A 490 20.80 -4.63 -6.11
CA GLU A 490 21.76 -5.49 -5.39
C GLU A 490 21.13 -6.80 -4.92
N GLU A 491 21.92 -7.88 -4.84
CA GLU A 491 21.46 -9.18 -4.37
C GLU A 491 21.50 -9.29 -2.83
N PRO A 492 20.52 -9.94 -2.17
CA PRO A 492 19.39 -10.69 -2.74
C PRO A 492 18.18 -9.88 -3.20
N TYR A 493 18.10 -8.58 -2.90
CA TYR A 493 16.89 -7.79 -3.16
C TYR A 493 16.44 -7.86 -4.61
N ARG A 494 17.39 -7.80 -5.56
CA ARG A 494 17.16 -7.95 -7.00
C ARG A 494 16.41 -9.24 -7.36
N SER A 495 16.88 -10.39 -6.88
CA SER A 495 16.25 -11.70 -7.17
C SER A 495 14.88 -11.90 -6.51
N PHE A 496 14.57 -11.16 -5.44
CA PHE A 496 13.34 -11.28 -4.66
C PHE A 496 12.45 -10.03 -4.72
N ARG A 497 12.65 -9.17 -5.72
CA ARG A 497 11.92 -7.90 -5.89
C ARG A 497 10.40 -8.10 -5.99
N ASP A 498 9.97 -9.23 -6.54
CA ASP A 498 8.58 -9.68 -6.68
C ASP A 498 7.83 -9.90 -5.35
N ARG A 499 8.53 -9.90 -4.22
CA ARG A 499 7.97 -10.11 -2.88
C ARG A 499 7.69 -8.82 -2.09
N PHE A 500 7.98 -7.66 -2.68
CA PHE A 500 7.90 -6.37 -1.99
C PHE A 500 6.79 -5.47 -2.55
N ASP A 501 6.05 -4.85 -1.62
CA ASP A 501 5.28 -3.65 -1.90
C ASP A 501 6.14 -2.43 -1.58
N VAL A 502 6.13 -1.43 -2.45
CA VAL A 502 6.94 -0.22 -2.31
C VAL A 502 6.05 0.99 -2.45
N TYR A 503 6.07 1.85 -1.43
CA TYR A 503 5.26 3.06 -1.37
C TYR A 503 6.17 4.27 -1.18
N SER A 504 5.82 5.39 -1.81
CA SER A 504 6.35 6.69 -1.40
C SER A 504 5.29 7.48 -0.63
N VAL A 505 5.73 8.23 0.37
CA VAL A 505 4.88 9.10 1.18
C VAL A 505 5.47 10.52 1.18
N ALA A 506 4.79 11.43 0.49
CA ALA A 506 5.21 12.80 0.30
C ALA A 506 4.99 13.65 1.57
N VAL A 507 6.07 14.15 2.16
CA VAL A 507 6.04 14.94 3.39
C VAL A 507 6.66 16.31 3.16
N GLU A 508 5.87 17.37 3.37
CA GLU A 508 6.29 18.75 3.17
C GLU A 508 7.08 19.27 4.37
N SER A 509 8.27 19.79 4.10
CA SER A 509 9.11 20.53 5.06
C SER A 509 9.11 22.03 4.75
N ASP A 510 9.08 22.86 5.80
CA ASP A 510 9.15 24.32 5.67
C ASP A 510 10.52 24.81 5.11
N GLY A 511 11.56 23.96 5.18
CA GLY A 511 12.89 24.27 4.66
C GLY A 511 13.82 23.05 4.66
N ARG A 512 15.06 23.26 4.17
CA ARG A 512 16.09 22.22 3.99
C ARG A 512 17.20 22.26 5.06
N ASN A 513 16.90 22.85 6.21
CA ASN A 513 17.86 23.02 7.30
C ASN A 513 17.79 21.82 8.25
N PHE A 514 18.76 20.92 8.14
CA PHE A 514 18.87 19.72 8.98
C PHE A 514 19.48 20.06 10.36
N ASP A 515 18.77 20.92 11.10
CA ASP A 515 19.05 21.34 12.48
C ASP A 515 17.95 20.90 13.47
N GLY A 516 16.92 20.19 12.99
CA GLY A 516 15.72 19.83 13.73
C GLY A 516 14.46 20.59 13.30
N SER A 517 14.54 21.51 12.33
CA SER A 517 13.39 22.27 11.80
C SER A 517 12.65 21.63 10.62
N THR A 518 13.18 20.55 10.02
CA THR A 518 12.52 19.81 8.93
C THR A 518 11.26 19.05 9.39
N ALA A 519 10.49 18.47 8.47
CA ALA A 519 9.24 17.78 8.80
C ALA A 519 9.44 16.64 9.80
N PHE A 520 10.46 15.80 9.66
CA PHE A 520 10.79 14.77 10.65
C PHE A 520 11.78 15.23 11.73
N ALA A 521 12.00 16.55 11.86
CA ALA A 521 12.99 17.12 12.78
C ALA A 521 14.39 16.51 12.63
N SER A 522 14.76 16.18 11.39
CA SER A 522 16.06 15.59 11.07
C SER A 522 17.19 16.58 11.32
N LYS A 523 18.28 16.08 11.89
CA LYS A 523 19.48 16.87 12.20
C LYS A 523 20.75 16.08 11.99
N PHE A 524 21.77 16.76 11.45
CA PHE A 524 23.12 16.21 11.38
C PHE A 524 23.84 16.34 12.72
N GLY A 525 24.42 15.25 13.19
CA GLY A 525 25.31 15.22 14.35
C GLY A 525 26.79 15.25 13.96
N THR A 526 27.63 14.74 14.86
CA THR A 526 29.07 14.58 14.62
C THR A 526 29.32 13.60 13.47
N GLY A 527 30.21 13.98 12.54
CA GLY A 527 30.57 13.15 11.40
C GLY A 527 29.38 12.86 10.48
N THR A 528 29.14 11.58 10.24
CA THR A 528 28.09 11.01 9.37
C THR A 528 26.74 10.79 10.07
N TYR A 529 26.65 11.05 11.39
CA TYR A 529 25.42 10.81 12.16
C TYR A 529 24.23 11.68 11.75
N ILE A 530 23.05 11.07 11.74
CA ILE A 530 21.73 11.68 11.55
C ILE A 530 20.81 11.22 12.68
N GLY A 531 19.93 12.09 13.17
CA GLY A 531 18.77 11.69 13.95
C GLY A 531 17.53 12.51 13.62
N GLY A 532 16.35 11.95 13.88
CA GLY A 532 15.05 12.58 13.59
C GLY A 532 13.99 12.25 14.65
N ASN A 533 12.71 12.33 14.26
CA ASN A 533 11.53 12.05 15.08
C ASN A 533 10.84 10.76 14.62
N ASP A 534 11.32 9.65 15.18
CA ASP A 534 10.86 8.28 14.87
C ASP A 534 9.33 8.13 14.93
N SER A 535 8.70 8.67 15.98
CA SER A 535 7.24 8.62 16.16
C SER A 535 6.48 9.33 15.04
N LYS A 536 7.04 10.41 14.48
CA LYS A 536 6.43 11.12 13.36
C LYS A 536 6.65 10.38 12.03
N VAL A 537 7.79 9.70 11.86
CA VAL A 537 8.03 8.81 10.70
C VAL A 537 6.96 7.71 10.67
N TRP A 538 6.73 7.01 11.78
CA TRP A 538 5.68 5.98 11.84
C TRP A 538 4.26 6.54 11.65
N GLN A 539 3.95 7.74 12.16
CA GLN A 539 2.66 8.40 11.88
C GLN A 539 2.41 8.65 10.39
N TYR A 540 3.45 8.83 9.57
CA TYR A 540 3.34 8.90 8.12
C TYR A 540 3.33 7.52 7.46
N ALA A 541 4.07 6.54 7.99
CA ALA A 541 4.00 5.16 7.52
C ALA A 541 2.59 4.56 7.69
N TYR A 542 1.88 4.86 8.79
CA TYR A 542 0.49 4.41 9.03
C TYR A 542 -0.56 4.95 8.04
N LYS A 543 -0.18 5.83 7.11
CA LYS A 543 -1.04 6.29 6.00
C LYS A 543 -1.03 5.31 4.83
N VAL A 544 -0.04 4.42 4.78
CA VAL A 544 0.01 3.32 3.83
C VAL A 544 -0.91 2.22 4.32
N ASP A 545 -1.82 1.79 3.44
CA ASP A 545 -2.75 0.70 3.72
C ASP A 545 -2.03 -0.58 4.19
N GLY A 546 -2.50 -1.13 5.32
CA GLY A 546 -1.93 -2.32 5.97
C GLY A 546 -0.77 -2.06 6.93
N ILE A 547 -0.33 -0.81 7.11
CA ILE A 547 0.68 -0.46 8.12
C ILE A 547 0.01 0.14 9.36
N SER A 548 0.22 -0.50 10.50
CA SER A 548 -0.25 -0.06 11.81
C SER A 548 0.87 -0.17 12.85
N TRP A 549 0.62 0.31 14.07
CA TRP A 549 1.53 0.14 15.21
C TRP A 549 1.96 -1.33 15.43
N LEU A 550 1.13 -2.30 15.06
CA LEU A 550 1.45 -3.72 15.22
C LEU A 550 2.25 -4.29 14.03
N THR A 551 1.98 -3.83 12.81
CA THR A 551 2.61 -4.38 11.59
C THR A 551 3.89 -3.65 11.18
N VAL A 552 4.14 -2.43 11.66
CA VAL A 552 5.32 -1.62 11.30
C VAL A 552 6.68 -2.24 11.70
N ARG A 553 6.69 -3.24 12.60
CA ARG A 553 7.90 -4.05 12.88
C ARG A 553 8.33 -4.97 11.73
N ASN A 554 7.42 -5.24 10.80
CA ASN A 554 7.63 -6.04 9.60
C ASN A 554 7.89 -5.16 8.36
N THR A 555 7.90 -3.84 8.50
CA THR A 555 8.15 -2.88 7.41
C THR A 555 9.54 -2.28 7.49
N LEU A 556 9.95 -1.60 6.42
CA LEU A 556 11.22 -0.87 6.34
C LEU A 556 10.94 0.60 6.01
N GLU A 557 11.25 1.50 6.93
CA GLU A 557 11.08 2.94 6.73
C GLU A 557 12.38 3.57 6.25
N LEU A 558 12.32 4.27 5.12
CA LEU A 558 13.44 5.04 4.55
C LEU A 558 13.08 6.52 4.61
N VAL A 559 13.94 7.33 5.21
CA VAL A 559 13.78 8.79 5.25
C VAL A 559 14.89 9.40 4.42
N ILE A 560 14.55 9.76 3.19
CA ILE A 560 15.45 10.38 2.23
C ILE A 560 15.58 11.87 2.57
N LEU A 561 16.79 12.36 2.83
CA LEU A 561 17.03 13.77 3.14
C LEU A 561 17.44 14.55 1.89
N ASN A 562 16.75 15.66 1.60
CA ASN A 562 17.08 16.59 0.51
C ASN A 562 18.37 17.39 0.79
N SER A 563 19.51 16.68 0.80
CA SER A 563 20.83 17.19 1.13
C SER A 563 21.90 16.39 0.40
N SER A 564 22.92 17.08 -0.13
CA SER A 564 24.09 16.46 -0.75
C SER A 564 25.13 15.93 0.25
N LYS A 565 24.96 16.15 1.57
CA LYS A 565 25.96 15.75 2.57
C LYS A 565 26.12 14.22 2.58
N TYR A 566 27.36 13.74 2.49
CA TYR A 566 27.68 12.36 2.82
C TYR A 566 27.47 12.12 4.33
N ALA A 567 26.47 11.30 4.64
CA ALA A 567 26.03 10.90 5.97
C ALA A 567 25.07 9.71 5.83
N GLY A 568 24.77 9.04 6.94
CA GLY A 568 23.88 7.89 6.98
C GLY A 568 23.74 7.45 8.43
N THR A 569 22.52 7.10 8.85
CA THR A 569 22.29 6.46 10.15
C THR A 569 20.99 5.66 10.13
N THR A 570 21.08 4.41 10.55
CA THR A 570 19.91 3.56 10.77
C THR A 570 19.60 3.41 12.26
N TYR A 571 18.33 3.58 12.61
CA TYR A 571 17.79 3.20 13.92
C TYR A 571 17.15 1.82 13.83
N MET A 572 17.41 0.96 14.81
CA MET A 572 16.89 -0.40 14.89
C MET A 572 16.32 -0.69 16.28
N TRP A 573 15.22 -1.44 16.33
CA TRP A 573 14.58 -1.85 17.58
C TRP A 573 14.53 -3.37 17.71
N SER A 574 14.60 -3.86 18.94
CA SER A 574 14.54 -5.30 19.31
C SER A 574 13.34 -6.06 18.75
N ASP A 575 12.23 -5.38 18.49
CA ASP A 575 10.99 -5.98 17.99
C ASP A 575 10.95 -6.16 16.45
N GLY A 576 11.92 -5.58 15.73
CA GLY A 576 12.05 -5.68 14.28
C GLY A 576 11.97 -4.36 13.51
N ARG A 577 11.43 -3.28 14.11
CA ARG A 577 11.33 -1.95 13.46
C ARG A 577 12.70 -1.43 13.01
N ALA A 578 12.73 -0.62 11.94
CA ALA A 578 13.89 0.19 11.58
C ALA A 578 13.55 1.40 10.70
N ILE A 579 14.29 2.49 10.95
CA ILE A 579 14.25 3.72 10.15
C ILE A 579 15.68 4.00 9.66
N ALA A 580 15.88 4.01 8.34
CA ALA A 580 17.14 4.39 7.72
C ALA A 580 17.06 5.85 7.23
N TYR A 581 17.87 6.74 7.80
CA TYR A 581 17.99 8.13 7.35
C TYR A 581 19.14 8.26 6.36
N ILE A 582 18.84 8.64 5.12
CA ILE A 582 19.77 8.60 3.99
C ILE A 582 19.71 9.92 3.21
N PRO A 583 20.76 10.75 3.18
CA PRO A 583 20.81 11.92 2.33
C PRO A 583 20.89 11.54 0.85
N VAL A 584 20.45 12.46 0.00
CA VAL A 584 20.64 12.43 -1.46
C VAL A 584 22.11 12.77 -1.80
N VAL A 585 23.03 11.91 -1.35
CA VAL A 585 24.50 12.12 -1.35
C VAL A 585 25.00 12.67 -2.69
N SER A 586 25.68 13.81 -2.66
CA SER A 586 26.22 14.52 -3.83
C SER A 586 25.21 14.88 -4.94
N TYR A 587 23.91 14.58 -4.78
CA TYR A 587 22.95 14.39 -5.87
C TYR A 587 23.43 13.42 -6.97
N ASN A 588 24.33 12.50 -6.62
CA ASN A 588 24.83 11.43 -7.49
C ASN A 588 24.16 10.12 -7.07
N THR A 589 23.55 9.41 -8.02
CA THR A 589 22.87 8.17 -7.64
C THR A 589 23.81 7.04 -7.24
N GLU A 590 25.00 6.92 -7.82
CA GLU A 590 25.91 5.83 -7.46
C GLU A 590 26.32 5.96 -5.98
N ASP A 591 26.68 7.17 -5.55
CA ASP A 591 27.02 7.48 -4.15
C ASP A 591 25.81 7.30 -3.22
N PHE A 592 24.63 7.75 -3.65
CA PHE A 592 23.38 7.56 -2.92
C PHE A 592 23.03 6.07 -2.74
N GLY A 593 23.11 5.28 -3.80
CA GLY A 593 22.79 3.85 -3.80
C GLY A 593 23.73 3.06 -2.88
N LYS A 594 25.02 3.42 -2.85
CA LYS A 594 26.02 2.85 -1.93
C LYS A 594 25.62 3.04 -0.45
N VAL A 595 25.24 4.25 -0.06
CA VAL A 595 24.77 4.55 1.32
C VAL A 595 23.41 3.91 1.60
N LEU A 596 22.46 4.00 0.66
CA LEU A 596 21.14 3.39 0.76
C LEU A 596 21.21 1.88 1.05
N ARG A 597 22.08 1.15 0.33
CA ARG A 597 22.23 -0.30 0.50
C ARG A 597 22.87 -0.65 1.84
N HIS A 598 23.86 0.12 2.30
CA HIS A 598 24.45 -0.06 3.63
C HIS A 598 23.42 0.16 4.75
N GLU A 599 22.75 1.32 4.73
CA GLU A 599 21.81 1.74 5.77
C GLU A 599 20.50 0.94 5.73
N ALA A 600 19.71 1.06 4.65
CA ALA A 600 18.41 0.41 4.58
C ALA A 600 18.51 -1.10 4.31
N GLY A 601 19.40 -1.51 3.40
CA GLY A 601 19.57 -2.92 3.03
C GLY A 601 20.34 -3.73 4.08
N GLY A 602 21.41 -3.17 4.63
CA GLY A 602 22.26 -3.84 5.62
C GLY A 602 21.69 -3.77 7.02
N HIS A 603 21.71 -2.59 7.64
CA HIS A 603 21.19 -2.42 8.99
C HIS A 603 19.66 -2.54 9.02
N GLY A 604 18.95 -1.69 8.28
CA GLY A 604 17.51 -1.47 8.46
C GLY A 604 16.70 -2.75 8.26
N PHE A 605 16.93 -3.42 7.14
CA PHE A 605 16.30 -4.69 6.83
C PHE A 605 16.97 -5.84 7.58
N ALA A 606 18.20 -6.21 7.20
CA ALA A 606 18.82 -7.46 7.63
C ALA A 606 19.51 -7.44 9.01
N LYS A 607 19.49 -6.29 9.72
CA LYS A 607 20.06 -6.11 11.06
C LYS A 607 21.56 -6.45 11.13
N LEU A 608 22.28 -6.15 10.03
CA LEU A 608 23.72 -6.38 9.91
C LEU A 608 24.53 -5.41 10.75
N ALA A 609 25.76 -5.80 11.06
CA ALA A 609 26.77 -5.00 11.73
C ALA A 609 27.67 -4.30 10.72
N ASP A 610 28.30 -3.21 11.15
CA ASP A 610 29.46 -2.63 10.48
C ASP A 610 30.63 -3.61 10.48
N GLU A 611 31.26 -3.76 9.33
CA GLU A 611 32.47 -4.58 9.14
C GLU A 611 33.75 -3.72 9.07
N TYR A 612 33.61 -2.39 8.96
CA TYR A 612 34.73 -1.46 9.10
C TYR A 612 35.19 -1.34 10.56
N PHE A 613 36.38 -0.78 10.74
CA PHE A 613 36.99 -0.59 12.05
C PHE A 613 37.87 0.67 12.11
N TYR A 614 37.86 1.31 13.28
CA TYR A 614 38.71 2.45 13.61
C TYR A 614 39.17 2.42 15.08
N GLU A 615 38.40 1.76 15.95
CA GLU A 615 38.83 1.45 17.32
C GLU A 615 39.84 0.29 17.35
N LYS A 616 40.63 0.22 18.41
CA LYS A 616 41.72 -0.76 18.50
C LYS A 616 41.25 -2.19 18.82
N THR A 617 40.74 -2.41 20.03
CA THR A 617 40.39 -3.75 20.53
C THR A 617 39.03 -3.67 21.20
N ILE A 618 38.15 -4.61 20.88
CA ILE A 618 36.79 -4.64 21.46
C ILE A 618 36.85 -4.78 23.00
N THR A 619 35.97 -4.08 23.70
CA THR A 619 35.87 -4.14 25.16
C THR A 619 34.99 -5.30 25.62
N GLU A 620 35.19 -5.79 26.84
CA GLU A 620 34.38 -6.88 27.41
C GLU A 620 32.88 -6.56 27.42
N ASP A 621 32.51 -5.31 27.70
CA ASP A 621 31.11 -4.84 27.64
C ASP A 621 30.53 -4.93 26.23
N LYS A 622 31.33 -4.62 25.19
CA LYS A 622 30.91 -4.72 23.79
C LYS A 622 30.84 -6.17 23.30
N VAL A 623 31.77 -7.02 23.73
CA VAL A 623 31.70 -8.49 23.53
C VAL A 623 30.43 -9.07 24.13
N LYS A 624 30.14 -8.70 25.39
CA LYS A 624 28.93 -9.14 26.09
C LYS A 624 27.66 -8.65 25.35
N SER A 625 27.60 -7.35 25.05
CA SER A 625 26.45 -6.75 24.37
C SER A 625 26.19 -7.39 23.01
N HIS A 626 27.21 -7.60 22.18
CA HIS A 626 27.05 -8.28 20.88
C HIS A 626 26.48 -9.71 21.04
N LYS A 627 27.01 -10.50 22.00
CA LYS A 627 26.48 -11.84 22.29
C LYS A 627 25.02 -11.82 22.78
N GLU A 628 24.65 -10.85 23.60
CA GLU A 628 23.27 -10.68 24.07
C GLU A 628 22.31 -10.32 22.92
N TRP A 629 22.69 -9.39 22.05
CA TRP A 629 21.89 -9.00 20.88
C TRP A 629 21.74 -10.12 19.84
N PHE A 630 22.81 -10.85 19.54
CA PHE A 630 22.74 -12.01 18.66
C PHE A 630 21.88 -13.14 19.26
N ALA A 631 22.11 -13.52 20.52
CA ALA A 631 21.40 -14.64 21.14
C ALA A 631 19.90 -14.35 21.38
N LYS A 632 19.52 -13.10 21.64
CA LYS A 632 18.13 -12.72 21.94
C LYS A 632 17.32 -12.33 20.70
N TYR A 633 17.96 -11.76 19.68
CA TYR A 633 17.26 -11.14 18.53
C TYR A 633 17.80 -11.57 17.14
N GLY A 634 18.93 -12.28 17.08
CA GLY A 634 19.58 -12.66 15.82
C GLY A 634 20.24 -11.50 15.08
N PHE A 635 20.49 -10.37 15.76
CA PHE A 635 21.14 -9.20 15.16
C PHE A 635 22.64 -9.44 14.97
N TYR A 636 23.23 -8.77 14.00
CA TYR A 636 24.66 -8.81 13.68
C TYR A 636 25.22 -10.17 13.22
N PRO A 637 24.53 -10.94 12.36
CA PRO A 637 24.98 -12.28 11.93
C PRO A 637 26.22 -12.28 11.02
N ASN A 638 26.59 -11.13 10.45
CA ASN A 638 27.77 -10.93 9.61
C ASN A 638 29.05 -10.52 10.37
N ALA A 639 28.99 -10.42 11.70
CA ALA A 639 30.15 -10.16 12.53
C ALA A 639 30.13 -11.06 13.78
N ASP A 640 31.29 -11.29 14.39
CA ASP A 640 31.42 -12.10 15.61
C ASP A 640 32.59 -11.62 16.46
N VAL A 641 32.64 -12.10 17.69
CA VAL A 641 33.66 -11.89 18.73
C VAL A 641 34.39 -13.18 19.11
N THR A 642 34.20 -14.26 18.34
CA THR A 642 35.03 -15.47 18.33
C THR A 642 35.66 -15.69 16.96
N ASN A 643 36.86 -16.29 16.92
CA ASN A 643 37.52 -16.77 15.71
C ASN A 643 37.64 -18.30 15.65
N ASP A 644 36.94 -19.03 16.52
CA ASP A 644 36.84 -20.49 16.39
C ASP A 644 35.99 -20.83 15.15
N PRO A 645 36.55 -21.49 14.12
CA PRO A 645 35.83 -21.79 12.88
C PRO A 645 34.65 -22.76 13.04
N LYS A 646 34.40 -23.30 14.25
CA LYS A 646 33.24 -24.13 14.56
C LYS A 646 32.12 -23.39 15.30
N GLU A 647 32.47 -22.34 16.04
CA GLU A 647 31.54 -21.60 16.90
C GLU A 647 31.16 -20.24 16.31
N ILE A 648 31.92 -19.74 15.33
CA ILE A 648 31.65 -18.46 14.65
C ILE A 648 30.30 -18.48 13.92
N HIS A 649 29.59 -17.36 13.89
CA HIS A 649 28.22 -17.25 13.35
C HIS A 649 28.03 -17.80 11.91
N TRP A 650 29.09 -17.82 11.10
CA TRP A 650 29.11 -18.37 9.73
C TRP A 650 29.94 -19.65 9.56
N ALA A 651 30.15 -20.44 10.63
CA ALA A 651 30.93 -21.68 10.62
C ALA A 651 30.49 -22.69 9.52
N HIS A 652 29.20 -22.75 9.19
CA HIS A 652 28.67 -23.61 8.14
C HIS A 652 29.27 -23.28 6.76
N PHE A 653 29.45 -22.00 6.42
CA PHE A 653 30.12 -21.57 5.19
C PHE A 653 31.58 -22.01 5.13
N LEU A 654 32.31 -21.93 6.25
CA LEU A 654 33.70 -22.37 6.33
C LEU A 654 33.85 -23.88 6.13
N SER A 655 32.80 -24.64 6.41
CA SER A 655 32.75 -26.10 6.21
C SER A 655 32.25 -26.54 4.84
N ASP A 656 31.63 -25.64 4.06
CA ASP A 656 31.03 -25.96 2.76
C ASP A 656 32.02 -25.70 1.60
N PRO A 657 32.41 -26.74 0.83
CA PRO A 657 33.32 -26.58 -0.31
C PRO A 657 32.86 -25.57 -1.38
N ARG A 658 31.56 -25.28 -1.48
CA ARG A 658 30.99 -24.31 -2.43
C ARG A 658 31.38 -22.86 -2.11
N TYR A 659 31.80 -22.57 -0.88
CA TYR A 659 32.24 -21.25 -0.41
C TYR A 659 33.75 -21.17 -0.12
N SER A 660 34.48 -22.24 -0.45
CA SER A 660 35.94 -22.31 -0.29
C SER A 660 36.64 -21.14 -0.99
N GLY A 661 37.35 -20.32 -0.23
CA GLY A 661 38.05 -19.12 -0.72
C GLY A 661 37.19 -17.87 -0.87
N GLN A 662 35.86 -17.95 -0.67
CA GLN A 662 34.95 -16.79 -0.67
C GLN A 662 34.57 -16.32 0.74
N VAL A 663 34.68 -17.19 1.75
CA VAL A 663 34.38 -16.87 3.15
C VAL A 663 35.54 -17.32 4.03
N GLY A 664 35.94 -16.47 4.98
CA GLY A 664 37.04 -16.69 5.92
C GLY A 664 36.73 -16.10 7.30
N ILE A 665 37.79 -15.80 8.06
CA ILE A 665 37.72 -15.12 9.35
C ILE A 665 38.79 -14.03 9.34
N TYR A 666 38.37 -12.77 9.24
CA TYR A 666 39.26 -11.62 9.12
C TYR A 666 39.16 -10.75 10.38
N ASP A 667 40.30 -10.40 10.99
CA ASP A 667 40.35 -9.40 12.08
C ASP A 667 39.80 -8.05 11.58
N GLY A 668 38.86 -7.48 12.33
CA GLY A 668 38.22 -6.20 12.05
C GLY A 668 36.73 -6.32 11.80
N GLY A 669 35.93 -5.67 12.63
CA GLY A 669 34.46 -5.58 12.54
C GLY A 669 33.87 -4.96 13.81
N LEU A 670 32.57 -4.68 13.85
CA LEU A 670 31.89 -4.03 15.00
C LEU A 670 32.52 -2.68 15.40
N THR A 671 33.19 -1.99 14.46
CA THR A 671 34.06 -0.81 14.63
C THR A 671 35.45 -1.06 15.26
N PHE A 672 35.79 -2.29 15.67
CA PHE A 672 37.06 -2.64 16.33
C PHE A 672 38.00 -3.49 15.45
N ARG A 673 39.30 -3.17 15.45
CA ARG A 673 40.31 -3.89 14.63
C ARG A 673 40.68 -5.28 15.15
N TYR A 674 40.59 -5.51 16.46
CA TYR A 674 41.02 -6.76 17.10
C TYR A 674 39.96 -7.32 18.05
N GLY A 675 39.77 -8.64 18.02
CA GLY A 675 38.80 -9.36 18.86
C GLY A 675 37.35 -9.29 18.35
N ALA A 676 37.15 -8.67 17.19
CA ALA A 676 35.93 -8.71 16.39
C ALA A 676 36.31 -9.12 14.97
N TYR A 677 35.45 -9.89 14.33
CA TYR A 677 35.74 -10.60 13.08
C TYR A 677 34.63 -10.38 12.04
N ARG A 678 35.02 -10.44 10.76
CA ARG A 678 34.12 -10.38 9.59
C ARG A 678 34.42 -11.54 8.61
N PRO A 679 33.48 -11.90 7.71
CA PRO A 679 33.61 -13.07 6.84
C PRO A 679 34.43 -12.86 5.55
N THR A 680 34.60 -11.63 5.08
CA THR A 680 35.30 -11.28 3.83
C THR A 680 36.23 -10.11 4.06
N ASP A 681 37.18 -9.85 3.16
CA ASP A 681 37.94 -8.60 3.26
C ASP A 681 37.02 -7.43 2.91
N ASP A 682 36.36 -7.46 1.76
CA ASP A 682 35.43 -6.44 1.28
C ASP A 682 33.95 -6.80 1.42
N SER A 683 33.11 -5.79 1.65
CA SER A 683 31.64 -5.88 1.61
C SER A 683 31.00 -4.48 1.64
N ILE A 684 29.72 -4.39 1.31
CA ILE A 684 28.90 -3.17 1.50
C ILE A 684 28.95 -2.72 2.97
N MET A 685 28.98 -3.64 3.94
CA MET A 685 29.03 -3.32 5.37
C MET A 685 30.41 -2.82 5.83
N ARG A 686 31.45 -2.92 4.99
CA ARG A 686 32.77 -2.34 5.23
C ARG A 686 33.00 -1.06 4.42
N HIS A 687 32.71 -1.08 3.12
CA HIS A 687 33.18 -0.10 2.13
C HIS A 687 32.06 0.58 1.32
N ASN A 688 30.79 0.28 1.63
CA ASN A 688 29.60 0.67 0.84
C ASN A 688 29.62 0.15 -0.62
N ALA A 689 30.53 -0.76 -0.97
CA ALA A 689 30.76 -1.34 -2.29
C ALA A 689 31.16 -2.82 -2.17
N GLY A 690 31.35 -3.53 -3.28
CA GLY A 690 31.76 -4.95 -3.26
C GLY A 690 30.65 -5.97 -2.91
N GLY A 691 29.39 -5.53 -2.88
CA GLY A 691 28.22 -6.40 -2.61
C GLY A 691 28.08 -6.86 -1.16
N PHE A 692 26.98 -7.55 -0.86
CA PHE A 692 26.83 -8.24 0.42
C PHE A 692 27.61 -9.57 0.40
N ASN A 693 28.40 -9.85 1.44
CA ASN A 693 29.07 -11.14 1.61
C ASN A 693 28.07 -12.27 1.91
N ALA A 694 28.50 -13.53 1.82
CA ALA A 694 27.58 -14.68 1.89
C ALA A 694 26.76 -14.75 3.20
N PRO A 695 27.32 -14.50 4.40
CA PRO A 695 26.51 -14.43 5.64
C PRO A 695 25.51 -13.26 5.64
N SER A 696 25.88 -12.11 5.08
CA SER A 696 24.95 -10.98 4.90
C SER A 696 23.79 -11.34 3.95
N ARG A 697 24.08 -11.98 2.82
CA ARG A 697 23.05 -12.46 1.87
C ARG A 697 22.16 -13.53 2.47
N GLU A 698 22.70 -14.39 3.34
CA GLU A 698 21.92 -15.39 4.09
C GLU A 698 20.95 -14.73 5.08
N ALA A 699 21.40 -13.69 5.79
CA ALA A 699 20.56 -12.94 6.71
C ALA A 699 19.43 -12.19 5.98
N ILE A 700 19.74 -11.55 4.85
CA ILE A 700 18.74 -10.90 3.98
C ILE A 700 17.73 -11.95 3.48
N PHE A 701 18.20 -13.05 2.89
CA PHE A 701 17.34 -14.15 2.41
C PHE A 701 16.43 -14.70 3.52
N LYS A 702 16.97 -15.00 4.70
CA LYS A 702 16.20 -15.46 5.86
C LYS A 702 15.08 -14.49 6.23
N ARG A 703 15.34 -13.17 6.23
CA ARG A 703 14.32 -12.17 6.56
C ARG A 703 13.29 -12.00 5.45
N ILE A 704 13.71 -11.99 4.17
CA ILE A 704 12.78 -11.97 3.02
C ILE A 704 11.81 -13.15 3.12
N MET A 705 12.33 -14.37 3.22
CA MET A 705 11.49 -15.56 3.27
C MET A 705 10.61 -15.59 4.54
N LYS A 706 11.13 -15.19 5.72
CA LYS A 706 10.34 -15.13 6.97
C LYS A 706 9.16 -14.15 6.90
N LEU A 707 9.28 -13.03 6.16
CA LEU A 707 8.23 -12.02 6.04
C LEU A 707 7.28 -12.29 4.86
N SER A 708 7.78 -12.89 3.78
CA SER A 708 7.02 -13.12 2.55
C SER A 708 6.29 -14.46 2.52
N GLU A 709 6.84 -15.53 3.12
CA GLU A 709 6.21 -16.86 3.12
C GLU A 709 5.10 -16.99 4.17
N PRO A 710 4.18 -17.95 4.02
CA PRO A 710 3.20 -18.30 5.05
C PRO A 710 3.85 -18.73 6.37
N SER A 711 3.03 -18.75 7.44
CA SER A 711 3.47 -19.23 8.74
C SER A 711 4.04 -20.65 8.70
N GLY A 712 4.99 -20.93 9.60
CA GLY A 712 5.63 -22.23 9.64
C GLY A 712 6.73 -22.45 8.60
N TRP A 713 7.06 -21.45 7.75
CA TRP A 713 8.28 -21.50 6.95
C TRP A 713 9.51 -21.79 7.83
N LYS A 714 10.37 -22.69 7.36
CA LYS A 714 11.60 -23.06 8.05
C LYS A 714 12.79 -22.80 7.14
N TYR A 715 13.86 -22.30 7.74
CA TYR A 715 15.09 -22.09 7.03
C TYR A 715 15.70 -23.43 6.56
N ASP A 716 16.01 -23.50 5.27
CA ASP A 716 16.83 -24.53 4.65
C ASP A 716 18.07 -23.88 4.04
N PHE A 717 19.25 -24.37 4.43
CA PHE A 717 20.51 -23.90 3.90
C PHE A 717 20.67 -24.26 2.42
N GLU A 718 20.20 -25.43 1.98
CA GLU A 718 20.33 -25.82 0.56
C GLU A 718 19.46 -24.93 -0.35
N ALA A 719 18.28 -24.51 0.11
CA ALA A 719 17.46 -23.53 -0.60
C ALA A 719 18.17 -22.17 -0.75
N PHE A 720 18.83 -21.70 0.32
CA PHE A 720 19.67 -20.49 0.24
C PHE A 720 20.86 -20.68 -0.72
N VAL A 721 21.58 -21.81 -0.63
CA VAL A 721 22.76 -22.08 -1.49
C VAL A 721 22.36 -22.21 -2.97
N ALA A 722 21.18 -22.74 -3.27
CA ALA A 722 20.61 -22.79 -4.62
C ALA A 722 20.34 -21.39 -5.18
N TYR A 723 19.68 -20.50 -4.41
CA TYR A 723 19.54 -19.10 -4.79
C TYR A 723 20.92 -18.42 -4.97
N ASP A 724 21.82 -18.62 -4.02
CA ASP A 724 23.08 -17.88 -3.93
C ASP A 724 24.13 -18.29 -5.00
N GLU A 725 23.80 -19.27 -5.86
CA GLU A 725 24.62 -19.65 -7.02
C GLU A 725 24.92 -18.46 -7.93
N ILE A 726 23.97 -17.53 -8.08
CA ILE A 726 24.17 -16.30 -8.85
C ILE A 726 25.36 -15.48 -8.33
N ASN A 727 25.53 -15.39 -7.01
CA ASN A 727 26.58 -14.59 -6.36
C ASN A 727 27.94 -15.29 -6.35
N ARG A 728 27.94 -16.63 -6.34
CA ARG A 728 29.17 -17.44 -6.43
C ARG A 728 29.73 -17.56 -7.85
N SER A 729 29.01 -17.09 -8.86
CA SER A 729 29.45 -17.14 -10.27
C SER A 729 30.69 -16.27 -10.50
N ALA A 730 31.59 -16.71 -11.39
CA ALA A 730 32.81 -15.97 -11.71
C ALA A 730 32.53 -14.55 -12.28
N ALA A 731 31.38 -14.36 -12.95
CA ALA A 731 30.96 -13.05 -13.44
C ALA A 731 30.57 -12.10 -12.29
N SER A 732 29.85 -12.60 -11.29
CA SER A 732 29.47 -11.81 -10.11
C SER A 732 30.67 -11.47 -9.23
N GLN A 733 31.57 -12.43 -9.00
CA GLN A 733 32.82 -12.18 -8.27
C GLN A 733 33.66 -11.10 -8.96
N ALA A 734 33.91 -11.23 -10.28
CA ALA A 734 34.64 -10.22 -11.05
C ALA A 734 33.93 -8.85 -11.10
N TYR A 735 32.60 -8.80 -11.06
CA TYR A 735 31.84 -7.55 -10.98
C TYR A 735 32.10 -6.83 -9.65
N TYR A 736 32.02 -7.53 -8.51
CA TYR A 736 32.27 -6.93 -7.21
C TYR A 736 33.76 -6.59 -6.98
N GLU A 737 34.68 -7.39 -7.49
CA GLU A 737 36.12 -7.05 -7.54
C GLU A 737 36.37 -5.76 -8.31
N ASN A 738 35.70 -5.55 -9.46
CA ASN A 738 35.82 -4.32 -10.25
C ASN A 738 35.27 -3.09 -9.50
N GLN A 739 34.17 -3.23 -8.74
CA GLN A 739 33.67 -2.15 -7.87
C GLN A 739 34.70 -1.70 -6.82
N MET A 740 35.64 -2.57 -6.46
CA MET A 740 36.73 -2.28 -5.51
C MET A 740 38.04 -1.83 -6.18
N GLU A 741 38.19 -1.95 -7.51
CA GLU A 741 39.46 -1.68 -8.23
C GLU A 741 40.00 -0.25 -8.02
N ASN A 742 39.09 0.72 -7.81
CA ASN A 742 39.43 2.13 -7.58
C ASN A 742 39.07 2.61 -6.15
N PHE A 743 38.85 1.68 -5.21
CA PHE A 743 38.58 2.04 -3.82
C PHE A 743 39.85 2.49 -3.10
N ASP A 744 39.76 3.63 -2.40
CA ASP A 744 40.86 4.20 -1.61
C ASP A 744 40.51 4.18 -0.12
N GLU A 745 41.11 3.24 0.60
CA GLU A 745 40.91 3.07 2.04
C GLU A 745 41.44 4.26 2.86
N GLU A 746 42.42 5.04 2.34
CA GLU A 746 42.93 6.21 3.09
C GLU A 746 41.96 7.40 3.07
N SER A 747 41.09 7.51 2.05
CA SER A 747 40.07 8.57 1.95
C SER A 747 38.65 8.11 2.29
N PHE A 748 38.42 6.82 2.51
CA PHE A 748 37.13 6.29 2.94
C PHE A 748 36.69 6.85 4.30
N VAL A 749 35.47 7.37 4.36
CA VAL A 749 34.84 7.85 5.59
C VAL A 749 33.71 6.89 5.97
N PRO A 750 33.81 6.16 7.10
CA PRO A 750 32.73 5.31 7.57
C PRO A 750 31.43 6.07 7.83
N LEU A 751 30.30 5.39 7.64
CA LEU A 751 28.99 5.87 8.06
C LEU A 751 28.89 5.81 9.61
N ALA A 752 27.78 6.28 10.18
CA ALA A 752 27.61 6.24 11.62
C ALA A 752 27.02 4.88 12.03
N PRO A 753 27.62 4.15 13.00
CA PRO A 753 27.09 2.87 13.43
C PRO A 753 25.62 2.95 13.86
N PRO A 754 24.82 1.90 13.61
CA PRO A 754 23.38 1.96 13.79
C PRO A 754 23.00 2.12 15.26
N VAL A 755 21.94 2.90 15.50
CA VAL A 755 21.44 3.16 16.85
C VAL A 755 20.42 2.08 17.22
N VAL A 756 20.83 1.17 18.10
CA VAL A 756 19.96 0.09 18.61
C VAL A 756 19.19 0.53 19.85
N ARG A 757 17.91 0.15 19.95
CA ARG A 757 17.08 0.35 21.14
C ARG A 757 16.35 -0.94 21.52
N GLU A 758 16.17 -1.15 22.81
CA GLU A 758 15.35 -2.23 23.36
C GLU A 758 13.95 -1.67 23.71
N GLU A 759 12.91 -2.40 23.32
CA GLU A 759 11.47 -2.20 23.60
C GLU A 759 10.90 -3.45 24.29
#